data_AF-A0A8H7EGG7-F1
#
_entry.id   AF-A0A8H7EGG7-F1
#
_cell.length_a   1.000
_cell.length_b   1.000
_cell.length_c   1.000
_cell.angle_alpha   90.00
_cell.angle_beta   90.00
_cell.angle_gamma   90.00
#
_symmetry.space_group_name_H-M   'P 1'
#
loop_
_entity.id
_entity.type
_entity.pdbx_description
1 polymer ?
#
loop_
_entity_poly.entity_id
_entity_poly.type
_entity_poly.pdbx_seq_one_letter_code
_entity_poly.pdbx_strand_id
1 'polypeptide(L)'
;MDALLEGLNDAQRNAVTSPANVVQVLAPPGSGKTKTLTARVAYHINHERLQPWNIIVCTFTIKAAREMKERIKGFVGEKLEAKLILGTFHSVARRFLSRYGQEIGIDKNFGIADTSDSTAILKRIVTRHQYTVEPGHARSRISKLKAKGTTADDFRKTTKNVNDNEFAMVYSSYQEHLAASNLLDYDDLLLRCVDLLKKSPSCVSTIQAVLIDEYQDTNNIQYELMRLLAQRTRRITIVGDPDQSIYSFRSAEIKNLLRMRTDYPESVVINLENNYRSSGCILTSAMAVIEQDESRPQKSLIATHGVGEPPTLRHLVSANVEAKWIVEEIHRTKTLTAGLLSYNDYAILVRSSPLTLQIERALGQMGIPYRMVAGTKFFDRAEIRIILDYLRVVSQPDHNDAVARVINTPSRKVGDVTVKALLEEAEVRKVTLWKLVLDIAQGRRKSESKVSAQAQKGIEQFVNVILTSREKLLPAKGEDCNLLGLISHILAKIQFQSHLKQTHKENWEDRWANVEELVNQATQMATAVANGEEISDDALPVVEGIEQRNDTGADILSKFLANVTLSSAADQEGSELDQVTISTIHAAKGLEWPVVFMPAVYDGSIPHSRADDQDEERRLLYVGMTRAQGLLYLSCPVKQSGQEQTTLSRFISDRKIQKLFNDRGPDLAFKRSTIPDLARILRRDCPSSEDIKGALGLLEHPEDDRYPATREEIDGDDPTWGAYGSDKYRSAKPIADGPNQSFKRRRLESSSSFSTDSVAVTMNRASGFSIATTTMPTVKAGFTSARDLRDLQAMQREAERIRTLASTPNAEIAKAAYNDSKKAEAKPARAKSVKPLAKGQGAITSFFKRSNSAISEETETAPSFTAPSLQRSQSSISTYTPLHDISNVQSSVSRPPRPFQPLSMPNHKVTNRPILTKPKRAEPEARMESTREGWQRTNKSDKADVIVICFGIWLSASVYISHNVDEPSAESVSTEEDARCEKKHAAVECET
;
A
#
# COMPACT_ATOMS: atom_id res chain seq x y z
N MET A 1 32.63 -3.96 15.14
CA MET A 1 31.86 -5.15 14.71
C MET A 1 30.51 -5.17 15.41
N ASP A 2 30.57 -4.99 16.72
CA ASP A 2 29.50 -5.17 17.70
C ASP A 2 28.31 -4.23 17.46
N ALA A 3 28.54 -2.94 17.22
CA ALA A 3 27.51 -1.92 17.00
C ALA A 3 26.46 -2.24 15.90
N LEU A 4 26.76 -3.11 14.93
CA LEU A 4 25.80 -3.57 13.91
C LEU A 4 24.91 -4.72 14.40
N LEU A 5 25.42 -5.52 15.33
CA LEU A 5 24.70 -6.62 15.99
C LEU A 5 24.10 -6.19 17.35
N GLU A 6 24.42 -4.98 17.80
CA GLU A 6 23.96 -4.40 19.06
C GLU A 6 22.47 -4.06 19.01
N GLY A 7 21.75 -4.41 20.08
CA GLY A 7 20.29 -4.37 20.09
C GLY A 7 19.61 -5.27 19.05
N LEU A 8 20.26 -6.33 18.58
CA LEU A 8 19.60 -7.48 17.94
C LEU A 8 19.50 -8.63 18.95
N ASN A 9 18.33 -9.29 19.01
CA ASN A 9 18.17 -10.54 19.76
C ASN A 9 18.85 -11.72 19.04
N ASP A 10 18.96 -12.87 19.70
CA ASP A 10 19.70 -14.02 19.15
C ASP A 10 19.14 -14.55 17.83
N ALA A 11 17.82 -14.56 17.65
CA ALA A 11 17.19 -14.97 16.39
C ALA A 11 17.50 -13.98 15.25
N GLN A 12 17.45 -12.67 15.52
CA GLN A 12 17.81 -11.62 14.58
C GLN A 12 19.32 -11.65 14.26
N ARG A 13 20.17 -11.85 15.28
CA ARG A 13 21.63 -12.02 15.14
C ARG A 13 21.95 -13.23 14.25
N ASN A 14 21.34 -14.38 14.53
CA ASN A 14 21.48 -15.59 13.72
C ASN A 14 21.01 -15.37 12.28
N ALA A 15 19.89 -14.66 12.07
CA ALA A 15 19.42 -14.29 10.73
C ALA A 15 20.44 -13.40 9.99
N VAL A 16 20.99 -12.37 10.64
CA VAL A 16 22.01 -11.48 10.08
C VAL A 16 23.29 -12.23 9.73
N THR A 17 23.86 -12.99 10.68
CA THR A 17 25.18 -13.61 10.56
C THR A 17 25.17 -15.01 9.92
N SER A 18 24.00 -15.54 9.53
CA SER A 18 23.89 -16.89 8.96
C SER A 18 24.79 -17.07 7.72
N PRO A 19 25.73 -18.03 7.73
CA PRO A 19 26.61 -18.31 6.60
C PRO A 19 25.92 -19.14 5.50
N ALA A 20 24.67 -19.57 5.70
CA ALA A 20 23.95 -20.35 4.70
C ALA A 20 23.67 -19.53 3.44
N ASN A 21 23.76 -20.18 2.28
CA ASN A 21 23.48 -19.55 0.99
C ASN A 21 22.00 -19.14 0.88
N VAL A 22 21.07 -20.00 1.31
CA VAL A 22 19.64 -19.72 1.32
C VAL A 22 19.14 -19.60 2.75
N VAL A 23 18.57 -18.45 3.10
CA VAL A 23 17.99 -18.17 4.42
C VAL A 23 16.54 -17.75 4.26
N GLN A 24 15.63 -18.39 5.01
CA GLN A 24 14.23 -17.99 5.12
C GLN A 24 13.98 -17.40 6.51
N VAL A 25 13.78 -16.09 6.61
CA VAL A 25 13.46 -15.43 7.88
C VAL A 25 11.95 -15.27 7.99
N LEU A 26 11.31 -16.06 8.84
CA LEU A 26 9.88 -15.97 9.13
C LEU A 26 9.67 -14.89 10.19
N ALA A 27 9.11 -13.76 9.76
CA ALA A 27 9.13 -12.49 10.50
C ALA A 27 7.71 -11.91 10.70
N PRO A 28 7.00 -12.33 11.77
CA PRO A 28 5.69 -11.80 12.19
C PRO A 28 5.61 -10.26 12.30
N PRO A 29 4.41 -9.67 12.43
CA PRO A 29 4.25 -8.24 12.67
C PRO A 29 5.10 -7.78 13.86
N GLY A 30 5.74 -6.61 13.76
CA GLY A 30 6.55 -6.02 14.83
C GLY A 30 7.81 -6.80 15.24
N SER A 31 8.18 -7.89 14.54
CA SER A 31 9.32 -8.76 14.89
C SER A 31 10.73 -8.20 14.59
N GLY A 32 10.81 -6.97 14.06
CA GLY A 32 12.06 -6.37 13.60
C GLY A 32 12.50 -6.81 12.20
N LYS A 33 11.59 -7.33 11.36
CA LYS A 33 11.79 -7.68 9.93
C LYS A 33 12.78 -6.75 9.22
N THR A 34 12.43 -5.47 9.09
CA THR A 34 13.22 -4.49 8.33
C THR A 34 14.59 -4.23 8.95
N LYS A 35 14.70 -4.18 10.30
CA LYS A 35 15.99 -4.03 11.00
C LYS A 35 16.91 -5.23 10.75
N THR A 36 16.35 -6.44 10.75
CA THR A 36 17.09 -7.68 10.49
C THR A 36 17.62 -7.71 9.05
N LEU A 37 16.80 -7.26 8.09
CA LEU A 37 17.18 -7.22 6.68
C LEU A 37 18.24 -6.16 6.37
N THR A 38 18.09 -4.93 6.88
CA THR A 38 19.10 -3.86 6.71
C THR A 38 20.42 -4.20 7.37
N ALA A 39 20.40 -4.78 8.58
CA ALA A 39 21.60 -5.26 9.25
C ALA A 39 22.29 -6.38 8.48
N ARG A 40 21.55 -7.27 7.80
CA ARG A 40 22.15 -8.32 6.94
C ARG A 40 22.79 -7.76 5.68
N VAL A 41 22.18 -6.77 5.01
CA VAL A 41 22.81 -6.06 3.88
C VAL A 41 24.11 -5.38 4.34
N ALA A 42 24.06 -4.65 5.46
CA ALA A 42 25.24 -3.99 6.02
C ALA A 42 26.31 -4.99 6.51
N TYR A 43 25.94 -6.18 6.97
CA TYR A 43 26.87 -7.27 7.32
C TYR A 43 27.59 -7.81 6.07
N HIS A 44 26.87 -8.05 4.97
CA HIS A 44 27.46 -8.46 3.69
C HIS A 44 28.49 -7.45 3.17
N ILE A 45 28.23 -6.14 3.32
CA ILE A 45 29.14 -5.06 2.91
C ILE A 45 30.32 -4.92 3.89
N ASN A 46 30.05 -4.74 5.18
CA ASN A 46 31.07 -4.36 6.16
C ASN A 46 31.94 -5.53 6.63
N HIS A 47 31.39 -6.74 6.77
CA HIS A 47 32.10 -7.92 7.26
C HIS A 47 32.61 -8.79 6.11
N GLU A 48 31.72 -9.21 5.20
CA GLU A 48 32.06 -10.13 4.10
C GLU A 48 32.70 -9.42 2.88
N ARG A 49 32.75 -8.08 2.89
CA ARG A 49 33.35 -7.23 1.84
C ARG A 49 32.74 -7.40 0.45
N LEU A 50 31.48 -7.83 0.37
CA LEU A 50 30.72 -7.79 -0.87
C LEU A 50 30.56 -6.34 -1.32
N GLN A 51 30.69 -6.10 -2.63
CA GLN A 51 30.52 -4.75 -3.17
C GLN A 51 29.01 -4.41 -3.26
N PRO A 52 28.55 -3.20 -2.93
CA PRO A 52 27.13 -2.86 -2.92
C PRO A 52 26.42 -3.13 -4.25
N TRP A 53 27.09 -2.87 -5.37
CA TRP A 53 26.57 -3.11 -6.72
C TRP A 53 26.46 -4.60 -7.12
N ASN A 54 26.97 -5.51 -6.28
CA ASN A 54 26.78 -6.96 -6.41
C ASN A 54 25.63 -7.48 -5.52
N ILE A 55 24.95 -6.62 -4.75
CA ILE A 55 23.85 -6.99 -3.85
C ILE A 55 22.54 -6.40 -4.39
N ILE A 56 21.53 -7.25 -4.56
CA ILE A 56 20.17 -6.84 -4.94
C ILE A 56 19.24 -6.94 -3.73
N VAL A 57 18.44 -5.89 -3.52
CA VAL A 57 17.45 -5.82 -2.43
C VAL A 57 16.09 -5.41 -2.99
N CYS A 58 15.16 -6.36 -3.09
CA CYS A 58 13.81 -6.12 -3.62
C CYS A 58 12.78 -5.95 -2.49
N THR A 59 11.98 -4.90 -2.56
CA THR A 59 10.83 -4.63 -1.68
C THR A 59 9.50 -4.65 -2.44
N PHE A 60 8.38 -4.61 -1.73
CA PHE A 60 7.04 -4.49 -2.32
C PHE A 60 6.61 -3.04 -2.59
N THR A 61 7.14 -2.05 -1.85
CA THR A 61 6.76 -0.62 -2.00
C THR A 61 7.96 0.31 -2.03
N ILE A 62 7.80 1.46 -2.69
CA ILE A 62 8.85 2.50 -2.81
C ILE A 62 9.12 3.15 -1.46
N LYS A 63 8.11 3.36 -0.60
CA LYS A 63 8.34 3.81 0.78
C LYS A 63 9.20 2.83 1.57
N ALA A 64 8.91 1.52 1.49
CA ALA A 64 9.75 0.50 2.13
C ALA A 64 11.17 0.47 1.54
N ALA A 65 11.33 0.76 0.25
CA ALA A 65 12.65 0.92 -0.36
C ALA A 65 13.40 2.14 0.23
N ARG A 66 12.80 3.34 0.27
CA ARG A 66 13.43 4.54 0.85
C ARG A 66 13.76 4.39 2.34
N GLU A 67 12.84 3.84 3.12
CA GLU A 67 13.04 3.54 4.56
C GLU A 67 14.21 2.55 4.79
N MET A 68 14.35 1.56 3.89
CA MET A 68 15.45 0.59 3.93
C MET A 68 16.77 1.22 3.48
N LYS A 69 16.73 2.09 2.46
CA LYS A 69 17.87 2.88 1.94
C LYS A 69 18.49 3.74 3.04
N GLU A 70 17.69 4.60 3.68
CA GLU A 70 18.14 5.48 4.76
C GLU A 70 18.65 4.71 5.98
N ARG A 71 18.05 3.57 6.32
CA ARG A 71 18.56 2.70 7.39
C ARG A 71 19.89 2.01 7.04
N ILE A 72 20.15 1.73 5.77
CA ILE A 72 21.45 1.19 5.31
C ILE A 72 22.50 2.32 5.30
N LYS A 73 22.13 3.54 4.93
CA LYS A 73 22.98 4.74 4.96
C LYS A 73 23.62 4.93 6.34
N GLY A 74 22.85 4.80 7.41
CA GLY A 74 23.34 4.83 8.80
C GLY A 74 24.29 3.68 9.21
N PHE A 75 24.34 2.57 8.47
CA PHE A 75 25.21 1.41 8.78
C PHE A 75 26.45 1.26 7.88
N VAL A 76 26.44 1.78 6.64
CA VAL A 76 27.56 1.65 5.69
C VAL A 76 28.10 2.98 5.16
N GLY A 77 27.39 4.08 5.40
CA GLY A 77 27.72 5.40 4.86
C GLY A 77 27.19 5.63 3.45
N GLU A 78 26.82 6.88 3.19
CA GLU A 78 26.18 7.39 1.96
C GLU A 78 26.84 6.93 0.65
N LYS A 79 28.19 7.00 0.58
CA LYS A 79 28.96 6.64 -0.64
C LYS A 79 28.96 5.14 -0.99
N LEU A 80 28.60 4.27 -0.05
CA LEU A 80 28.44 2.82 -0.29
C LEU A 80 26.97 2.44 -0.46
N GLU A 81 26.09 3.07 0.31
CA GLU A 81 24.65 2.88 0.22
C GLU A 81 24.14 3.18 -1.20
N ALA A 82 24.45 4.36 -1.75
CA ALA A 82 23.92 4.80 -3.05
C ALA A 82 24.25 3.88 -4.24
N LYS A 83 25.24 2.97 -4.08
CA LYS A 83 25.67 2.01 -5.10
C LYS A 83 24.97 0.65 -5.02
N LEU A 84 24.04 0.48 -4.09
CA LEU A 84 23.26 -0.73 -3.88
C LEU A 84 22.18 -0.89 -4.97
N ILE A 85 21.85 -2.14 -5.35
CA ILE A 85 20.72 -2.39 -6.26
C ILE A 85 19.45 -2.59 -5.42
N LEU A 86 18.96 -1.52 -4.81
CA LEU A 86 17.81 -1.51 -3.92
C LEU A 86 16.58 -0.87 -4.61
N GLY A 87 15.41 -1.51 -4.52
CA GLY A 87 14.17 -0.96 -5.06
C GLY A 87 13.00 -1.93 -5.02
N THR A 88 11.91 -1.61 -5.71
CA THR A 88 10.83 -2.61 -5.92
C THR A 88 11.20 -3.59 -7.02
N PHE A 89 10.55 -4.76 -7.08
CA PHE A 89 10.69 -5.69 -8.22
C PHE A 89 10.54 -5.00 -9.59
N HIS A 90 9.61 -4.04 -9.74
CA HIS A 90 9.42 -3.29 -10.99
C HIS A 90 10.55 -2.29 -11.25
N SER A 91 11.07 -1.63 -10.20
CA SER A 91 12.22 -0.72 -10.28
C SER A 91 13.47 -1.47 -10.73
N VAL A 92 13.77 -2.61 -10.10
CA VAL A 92 14.92 -3.46 -10.45
C VAL A 92 14.74 -4.06 -11.85
N ALA A 93 13.55 -4.55 -12.20
CA ALA A 93 13.28 -5.05 -13.55
C ALA A 93 13.47 -3.97 -14.63
N ARG A 94 12.99 -2.74 -14.40
CA ARG A 94 13.25 -1.59 -15.28
C ARG A 94 14.76 -1.32 -15.41
N ARG A 95 15.50 -1.27 -14.29
CA ARG A 95 16.97 -1.03 -14.26
C ARG A 95 17.73 -1.99 -15.18
N PHE A 96 17.41 -3.28 -15.12
CA PHE A 96 17.98 -4.29 -16.03
C PHE A 96 17.51 -4.14 -17.48
N LEU A 97 16.23 -3.85 -17.72
CA LEU A 97 15.68 -3.65 -19.07
C LEU A 97 16.24 -2.40 -19.77
N SER A 98 16.39 -1.27 -19.08
CA SER A 98 16.96 -0.05 -19.67
C SER A 98 18.44 -0.21 -20.03
N ARG A 99 19.21 -1.00 -19.26
CA ARG A 99 20.63 -1.24 -19.53
C ARG A 99 20.89 -2.32 -20.58
N TYR A 100 20.10 -3.40 -20.58
CA TYR A 100 20.38 -4.60 -21.38
C TYR A 100 19.24 -5.06 -22.33
N GLY A 101 18.07 -4.38 -22.35
CA GLY A 101 16.87 -4.86 -23.05
C GLY A 101 17.01 -5.07 -24.57
N GLN A 102 18.06 -4.52 -25.19
CA GLN A 102 18.42 -4.76 -26.59
C GLN A 102 18.69 -6.25 -26.88
N GLU A 103 19.20 -6.99 -25.89
CA GLU A 103 19.39 -8.44 -25.95
C GLU A 103 18.09 -9.19 -26.32
N ILE A 104 16.94 -8.65 -25.93
CA ILE A 104 15.60 -9.18 -26.25
C ILE A 104 14.78 -8.26 -27.16
N GLY A 105 15.45 -7.37 -27.90
CA GLY A 105 14.83 -6.50 -28.92
C GLY A 105 14.01 -5.33 -28.37
N ILE A 106 14.23 -4.91 -27.13
CA ILE A 106 13.56 -3.75 -26.53
C ILE A 106 14.42 -2.50 -26.73
N ASP A 107 13.80 -1.41 -27.21
CA ASP A 107 14.46 -0.12 -27.39
C ASP A 107 14.77 0.54 -26.03
N LYS A 108 15.84 1.34 -25.96
CA LYS A 108 16.26 1.98 -24.71
C LYS A 108 15.23 2.99 -24.16
N ASN A 109 14.41 3.58 -25.03
CA ASN A 109 13.40 4.58 -24.70
C ASN A 109 11.98 3.97 -24.60
N PHE A 110 11.84 2.74 -24.08
CA PHE A 110 10.52 2.16 -23.85
C PHE A 110 9.72 2.98 -22.81
N GLY A 111 8.46 3.28 -23.15
CA GLY A 111 7.54 3.93 -22.22
C GLY A 111 6.86 2.93 -21.30
N ILE A 112 6.39 3.39 -20.13
CA ILE A 112 5.60 2.56 -19.22
C ILE A 112 4.12 2.94 -19.38
N ALA A 113 3.31 2.00 -19.88
CA ALA A 113 1.86 2.15 -19.98
C ALA A 113 1.24 2.03 -18.59
N ASP A 114 0.59 3.10 -18.11
CA ASP A 114 -0.08 3.07 -16.81
C ASP A 114 -1.48 2.43 -16.89
N THR A 115 -2.14 2.24 -15.73
CA THR A 115 -3.48 1.61 -15.67
C THR A 115 -4.52 2.29 -16.56
N SER A 116 -4.45 3.60 -16.73
CA SER A 116 -5.34 4.38 -17.57
C SER A 116 -4.99 4.28 -19.06
N ASP A 117 -3.71 4.21 -19.41
CA ASP A 117 -3.27 3.90 -20.79
C ASP A 117 -3.72 2.50 -21.20
N SER A 118 -3.45 1.48 -20.36
CA SER A 118 -3.91 0.11 -20.57
C SER A 118 -5.42 0.04 -20.79
N THR A 119 -6.20 0.77 -19.98
CA THR A 119 -7.67 0.82 -20.10
C THR A 119 -8.13 1.55 -21.36
N ALA A 120 -7.43 2.61 -21.78
CA ALA A 120 -7.73 3.34 -23.02
C ALA A 120 -7.47 2.49 -24.27
N ILE A 121 -6.33 1.82 -24.33
CA ILE A 121 -5.95 0.88 -25.42
C ILE A 121 -6.99 -0.24 -25.51
N LEU A 122 -7.29 -0.92 -24.41
CA LEU A 122 -8.28 -2.02 -24.38
C LEU A 122 -9.68 -1.53 -24.78
N LYS A 123 -10.09 -0.34 -24.35
CA LYS A 123 -11.37 0.25 -24.76
C LYS A 123 -11.44 0.53 -26.27
N ARG A 124 -10.35 0.96 -26.92
CA ARG A 124 -10.30 1.07 -28.39
C ARG A 124 -10.46 -0.29 -29.06
N ILE A 125 -9.70 -1.30 -28.63
CA ILE A 125 -9.72 -2.67 -29.18
C ILE A 125 -11.15 -3.25 -29.08
N VAL A 126 -11.75 -3.20 -27.89
CA VAL A 126 -13.12 -3.70 -27.65
C VAL A 126 -14.14 -2.99 -28.53
N THR A 127 -14.09 -1.66 -28.62
CA THR A 127 -15.03 -0.86 -29.43
C THR A 127 -14.87 -1.16 -30.92
N ARG A 128 -13.63 -1.26 -31.42
CA ARG A 128 -13.30 -1.49 -32.85
C ARG A 128 -13.83 -2.81 -33.36
N HIS A 129 -13.61 -3.88 -32.60
CA HIS A 129 -13.98 -5.24 -33.00
C HIS A 129 -15.38 -5.66 -32.51
N GLN A 130 -16.11 -4.74 -31.86
CA GLN A 130 -17.45 -4.96 -31.29
C GLN A 130 -17.49 -6.14 -30.29
N TYR A 131 -16.41 -6.28 -29.53
CA TYR A 131 -16.26 -7.32 -28.51
C TYR A 131 -17.17 -7.07 -27.30
N THR A 132 -17.58 -8.15 -26.64
CA THR A 132 -18.52 -8.14 -25.52
C THR A 132 -17.83 -7.99 -24.15
N VAL A 133 -16.54 -8.34 -24.05
CA VAL A 133 -15.75 -8.22 -22.81
C VAL A 133 -15.53 -6.76 -22.40
N GLU A 134 -15.85 -6.44 -21.15
CA GLU A 134 -15.62 -5.13 -20.54
C GLU A 134 -14.09 -4.84 -20.39
N PRO A 135 -13.58 -3.65 -20.80
CA PRO A 135 -12.14 -3.34 -20.78
C PRO A 135 -11.43 -3.48 -19.42
N GLY A 136 -12.06 -3.14 -18.31
CA GLY A 136 -11.53 -3.34 -16.95
C GLY A 136 -11.41 -4.82 -16.58
N HIS A 137 -12.43 -5.63 -16.89
CA HIS A 137 -12.39 -7.09 -16.77
C HIS A 137 -11.30 -7.69 -17.67
N ALA A 138 -11.15 -7.22 -18.92
CA ALA A 138 -10.06 -7.64 -19.81
C ALA A 138 -8.69 -7.35 -19.19
N ARG A 139 -8.46 -6.11 -18.71
CA ARG A 139 -7.20 -5.69 -18.09
C ARG A 139 -6.86 -6.55 -16.86
N SER A 140 -7.85 -6.79 -16.00
CA SER A 140 -7.70 -7.64 -14.80
C SER A 140 -7.34 -9.08 -15.18
N ARG A 141 -7.99 -9.65 -16.20
CA ARG A 141 -7.71 -11.00 -16.68
C ARG A 141 -6.33 -11.12 -17.36
N ILE A 142 -5.91 -10.12 -18.14
CA ILE A 142 -4.57 -10.04 -18.75
C ILE A 142 -3.50 -10.03 -17.66
N SER A 143 -3.61 -9.13 -16.66
CA SER A 143 -2.66 -9.04 -15.55
C SER A 143 -2.55 -10.36 -14.77
N LYS A 144 -3.69 -11.01 -14.47
CA LYS A 144 -3.74 -12.35 -13.83
C LYS A 144 -3.12 -13.49 -14.67
N LEU A 145 -2.95 -13.32 -15.97
CA LEU A 145 -2.24 -14.27 -16.85
C LEU A 145 -0.74 -13.93 -16.92
N LYS A 146 -0.40 -12.65 -17.08
CA LYS A 146 1.00 -12.19 -17.07
C LYS A 146 1.71 -12.52 -15.76
N ALA A 147 1.08 -12.29 -14.61
CA ALA A 147 1.61 -12.65 -13.28
C ALA A 147 1.83 -14.17 -13.07
N LYS A 148 1.30 -15.01 -13.97
CA LYS A 148 1.52 -16.47 -14.02
C LYS A 148 2.47 -16.92 -15.14
N GLY A 149 3.01 -16.00 -15.94
CA GLY A 149 3.86 -16.31 -17.09
C GLY A 149 3.12 -16.81 -18.34
N THR A 150 1.81 -16.60 -18.44
CA THR A 150 1.05 -17.00 -19.63
C THR A 150 1.01 -15.86 -20.65
N THR A 151 1.74 -16.00 -21.75
CA THR A 151 1.72 -15.04 -22.87
C THR A 151 0.39 -15.09 -23.65
N ALA A 152 0.15 -14.12 -24.53
CA ALA A 152 -1.03 -14.13 -25.40
C ALA A 152 -1.05 -15.37 -26.33
N ASP A 153 0.11 -15.73 -26.89
CA ASP A 153 0.25 -16.92 -27.73
C ASP A 153 0.04 -18.22 -26.94
N ASP A 154 0.55 -18.32 -25.71
CA ASP A 154 0.38 -19.52 -24.91
C ASP A 154 -1.06 -19.66 -24.40
N PHE A 155 -1.71 -18.55 -24.05
CA PHE A 155 -3.14 -18.54 -23.77
C PHE A 155 -3.94 -19.00 -25.00
N ARG A 156 -3.61 -18.51 -26.20
CA ARG A 156 -4.26 -18.88 -27.46
C ARG A 156 -4.04 -20.36 -27.84
N LYS A 157 -2.88 -20.94 -27.53
CA LYS A 157 -2.57 -22.38 -27.75
C LYS A 157 -3.26 -23.30 -26.73
N THR A 158 -3.39 -22.87 -25.47
CA THR A 158 -3.91 -23.70 -24.37
C THR A 158 -5.42 -23.61 -24.19
N THR A 159 -6.04 -22.53 -24.66
CA THR A 159 -7.49 -22.31 -24.58
C THR A 159 -8.27 -23.31 -25.44
N LYS A 160 -9.12 -24.11 -24.79
CA LYS A 160 -10.09 -25.02 -25.45
C LYS A 160 -11.54 -24.51 -25.40
N ASN A 161 -11.79 -23.40 -24.70
CA ASN A 161 -13.12 -22.84 -24.49
C ASN A 161 -13.49 -21.88 -25.63
N VAL A 162 -14.60 -22.12 -26.32
CA VAL A 162 -15.11 -21.22 -27.38
C VAL A 162 -15.31 -19.78 -26.86
N ASN A 163 -15.82 -19.65 -25.62
CA ASN A 163 -16.08 -18.36 -24.97
C ASN A 163 -14.82 -17.52 -24.70
N ASP A 164 -13.64 -18.15 -24.68
CA ASP A 164 -12.37 -17.47 -24.39
C ASP A 164 -11.64 -17.01 -25.66
N ASN A 165 -12.11 -17.40 -26.86
CA ASN A 165 -11.55 -16.96 -28.14
C ASN A 165 -11.61 -15.43 -28.32
N GLU A 166 -12.72 -14.78 -27.91
CA GLU A 166 -12.86 -13.32 -27.96
C GLU A 166 -11.76 -12.64 -27.13
N PHE A 167 -11.57 -13.12 -25.90
CA PHE A 167 -10.55 -12.62 -24.98
C PHE A 167 -9.12 -12.92 -25.45
N ALA A 168 -8.87 -14.08 -26.09
CA ALA A 168 -7.56 -14.40 -26.68
C ALA A 168 -7.18 -13.40 -27.80
N MET A 169 -8.16 -12.98 -28.62
CA MET A 169 -7.94 -11.93 -29.62
C MET A 169 -7.71 -10.56 -28.96
N VAL A 170 -8.49 -10.18 -27.95
CA VAL A 170 -8.27 -8.94 -27.16
C VAL A 170 -6.86 -8.87 -26.59
N TYR A 171 -6.38 -9.95 -25.97
CA TYR A 171 -5.03 -9.99 -25.37
C TYR A 171 -3.93 -9.95 -26.45
N SER A 172 -4.11 -10.64 -27.58
CA SER A 172 -3.17 -10.59 -28.71
C SER A 172 -3.03 -9.17 -29.26
N SER A 173 -4.15 -8.53 -29.64
CA SER A 173 -4.17 -7.15 -30.14
C SER A 173 -3.68 -6.12 -29.12
N TYR A 174 -3.80 -6.40 -27.82
CA TYR A 174 -3.27 -5.54 -26.76
C TYR A 174 -1.73 -5.56 -26.72
N GLN A 175 -1.11 -6.75 -26.75
CA GLN A 175 0.36 -6.85 -26.81
C GLN A 175 0.92 -6.31 -28.14
N GLU A 176 0.24 -6.54 -29.26
CA GLU A 176 0.60 -5.94 -30.56
C GLU A 176 0.60 -4.39 -30.49
N HIS A 177 -0.40 -3.79 -29.83
CA HIS A 177 -0.50 -2.34 -29.70
C HIS A 177 0.55 -1.73 -28.76
N LEU A 178 0.89 -2.42 -27.66
CA LEU A 178 1.98 -2.03 -26.77
C LEU A 178 3.32 -2.07 -27.51
N ALA A 179 3.63 -3.16 -28.20
CA ALA A 179 4.85 -3.32 -28.98
C ALA A 179 4.97 -2.28 -30.11
N ALA A 180 3.89 -2.05 -30.88
CA ALA A 180 3.86 -1.04 -31.94
C ALA A 180 4.00 0.40 -31.44
N SER A 181 3.75 0.66 -30.15
CA SER A 181 3.91 1.96 -29.51
C SER A 181 5.24 2.11 -28.76
N ASN A 182 6.09 1.06 -28.73
CA ASN A 182 7.26 0.94 -27.85
C ASN A 182 6.91 1.21 -26.37
N LEU A 183 5.87 0.53 -25.88
CA LEU A 183 5.41 0.58 -24.49
C LEU A 183 5.48 -0.82 -23.85
N LEU A 184 5.75 -0.85 -22.55
CA LEU A 184 5.56 -2.01 -21.67
C LEU A 184 4.55 -1.64 -20.59
N ASP A 185 3.62 -2.52 -20.22
CA ASP A 185 2.85 -2.33 -18.97
C ASP A 185 3.63 -2.86 -17.75
N TYR A 186 3.10 -2.62 -16.54
CA TYR A 186 3.75 -3.03 -15.29
C TYR A 186 4.09 -4.52 -15.23
N ASP A 187 3.21 -5.40 -15.72
CA ASP A 187 3.43 -6.84 -15.69
C ASP A 187 4.47 -7.25 -16.76
N ASP A 188 4.49 -6.57 -17.91
CA ASP A 188 5.51 -6.75 -18.94
C ASP A 188 6.92 -6.38 -18.46
N LEU A 189 7.08 -5.38 -17.58
CA LEU A 189 8.41 -5.09 -16.98
C LEU A 189 9.01 -6.34 -16.31
N LEU A 190 8.19 -7.09 -15.57
CA LEU A 190 8.63 -8.29 -14.86
C LEU A 190 8.85 -9.45 -15.84
N LEU A 191 7.92 -9.68 -16.77
CA LEU A 191 8.02 -10.73 -17.79
C LEU A 191 9.25 -10.57 -18.69
N ARG A 192 9.45 -9.37 -19.24
CA ARG A 192 10.57 -9.10 -20.15
C ARG A 192 11.91 -9.12 -19.42
N CYS A 193 11.96 -8.79 -18.13
CA CYS A 193 13.17 -9.01 -17.33
C CYS A 193 13.46 -10.52 -17.11
N VAL A 194 12.44 -11.35 -16.91
CA VAL A 194 12.59 -12.82 -16.90
C VAL A 194 13.05 -13.35 -18.26
N ASP A 195 12.54 -12.85 -19.38
CA ASP A 195 13.00 -13.21 -20.73
C ASP A 195 14.49 -12.84 -20.93
N LEU A 196 14.87 -11.62 -20.52
CA LEU A 196 16.24 -11.11 -20.58
C LEU A 196 17.21 -12.02 -19.80
N LEU A 197 16.91 -12.30 -18.54
CA LEU A 197 17.82 -13.08 -17.67
C LEU A 197 17.85 -14.58 -17.99
N LYS A 198 16.85 -15.09 -18.73
CA LYS A 198 16.87 -16.43 -19.33
C LYS A 198 17.69 -16.49 -20.63
N LYS A 199 17.61 -15.45 -21.48
CA LYS A 199 18.37 -15.40 -22.74
C LYS A 199 19.85 -15.09 -22.51
N SER A 200 20.14 -14.12 -21.64
CA SER A 200 21.49 -13.59 -21.42
C SER A 200 21.85 -13.61 -19.92
N PRO A 201 22.06 -14.80 -19.31
CA PRO A 201 22.39 -14.95 -17.88
C PRO A 201 23.59 -14.12 -17.40
N SER A 202 24.52 -13.80 -18.31
CA SER A 202 25.70 -12.96 -18.03
C SER A 202 25.34 -11.60 -17.43
N CYS A 203 24.15 -11.04 -17.70
CA CYS A 203 23.69 -9.76 -17.14
C CYS A 203 23.70 -9.71 -15.61
N VAL A 204 23.65 -10.87 -14.92
CA VAL A 204 23.71 -11.01 -13.45
C VAL A 204 24.95 -11.77 -12.97
N SER A 205 25.97 -11.92 -13.82
CA SER A 205 27.22 -12.64 -13.48
C SER A 205 28.02 -12.02 -12.33
N THR A 206 27.82 -10.73 -12.07
CA THR A 206 28.40 -9.97 -10.95
C THR A 206 27.62 -10.11 -9.65
N ILE A 207 26.36 -10.55 -9.68
CA ILE A 207 25.47 -10.55 -8.52
C ILE A 207 25.88 -11.66 -7.54
N GLN A 208 26.19 -11.25 -6.31
CA GLN A 208 26.70 -12.10 -5.25
C GLN A 208 25.64 -12.48 -4.22
N ALA A 209 24.65 -11.61 -3.97
CA ALA A 209 23.54 -11.87 -3.04
C ALA A 209 22.24 -11.19 -3.49
N VAL A 210 21.11 -11.88 -3.27
CA VAL A 210 19.75 -11.36 -3.52
C VAL A 210 18.94 -11.44 -2.23
N LEU A 211 18.30 -10.33 -1.85
CA LEU A 211 17.52 -10.20 -0.64
C LEU A 211 16.11 -9.69 -0.97
N ILE A 212 15.07 -10.37 -0.47
CA ILE A 212 13.66 -10.07 -0.78
C ILE A 212 12.88 -9.79 0.52
N ASP A 213 12.20 -8.66 0.59
CA ASP A 213 11.23 -8.34 1.64
C ASP A 213 9.77 -8.57 1.20
N GLU A 214 8.87 -8.76 2.17
CA GLU A 214 7.44 -9.06 1.97
C GLU A 214 7.21 -10.30 1.09
N TYR A 215 8.08 -11.31 1.21
CA TYR A 215 8.15 -12.44 0.28
C TYR A 215 6.82 -13.21 0.10
N GLN A 216 5.95 -13.24 1.12
CA GLN A 216 4.63 -13.86 1.05
C GLN A 216 3.71 -13.27 -0.04
N ASP A 217 3.88 -11.98 -0.37
CA ASP A 217 3.05 -11.26 -1.35
C ASP A 217 3.62 -11.33 -2.78
N THR A 218 4.59 -12.21 -3.03
CA THR A 218 5.18 -12.42 -4.37
C THR A 218 4.26 -13.21 -5.29
N ASN A 219 4.25 -12.84 -6.58
CA ASN A 219 3.65 -13.64 -7.65
C ASN A 219 4.69 -14.61 -8.29
N ASN A 220 4.26 -15.41 -9.27
CA ASN A 220 5.09 -16.48 -9.82
C ASN A 220 6.23 -15.96 -10.72
N ILE A 221 6.05 -14.79 -11.34
CA ILE A 221 7.11 -14.12 -12.10
C ILE A 221 8.13 -13.45 -11.18
N GLN A 222 7.71 -12.89 -10.05
CA GLN A 222 8.62 -12.37 -9.02
C GLN A 222 9.45 -13.49 -8.38
N TYR A 223 8.87 -14.68 -8.21
CA TYR A 223 9.61 -15.87 -7.77
C TYR A 223 10.69 -16.31 -8.76
N GLU A 224 10.32 -16.48 -10.04
CA GLU A 224 11.29 -16.84 -11.09
C GLU A 224 12.35 -15.73 -11.28
N LEU A 225 11.96 -14.46 -11.17
CA LEU A 225 12.89 -13.33 -11.26
C LEU A 225 13.90 -13.34 -10.11
N MET A 226 13.48 -13.56 -8.86
CA MET A 226 14.41 -13.77 -7.73
C MET A 226 15.40 -14.90 -8.01
N ARG A 227 14.92 -16.04 -8.51
CA ARG A 227 15.74 -17.21 -8.86
C ARG A 227 16.75 -16.92 -9.96
N LEU A 228 16.36 -16.15 -10.99
CA LEU A 228 17.23 -15.75 -12.09
C LEU A 228 18.26 -14.70 -11.65
N LEU A 229 17.87 -13.70 -10.85
CA LEU A 229 18.80 -12.71 -10.28
C LEU A 229 19.88 -13.38 -9.42
N ALA A 230 19.53 -14.45 -8.71
CA ALA A 230 20.45 -15.23 -7.87
C ALA A 230 21.20 -16.35 -8.60
N GLN A 231 20.99 -16.55 -9.92
CA GLN A 231 21.40 -17.80 -10.60
C GLN A 231 22.91 -18.10 -10.56
N ARG A 232 23.76 -17.08 -10.38
CA ARG A 232 25.22 -17.22 -10.34
C ARG A 232 25.78 -17.77 -9.03
N THR A 233 25.13 -17.48 -7.89
CA THR A 233 25.62 -17.86 -6.54
C THR A 233 24.63 -18.67 -5.71
N ARG A 234 23.35 -18.70 -6.10
CA ARG A 234 22.22 -19.22 -5.28
C ARG A 234 22.12 -18.57 -3.89
N ARG A 235 22.71 -17.39 -3.68
CA ARG A 235 22.70 -16.73 -2.36
C ARG A 235 21.46 -15.85 -2.21
N ILE A 236 20.47 -16.36 -1.50
CA ILE A 236 19.13 -15.78 -1.37
C ILE A 236 18.79 -15.60 0.11
N THR A 237 18.34 -14.41 0.50
CA THR A 237 17.65 -14.20 1.79
C THR A 237 16.23 -13.76 1.50
N ILE A 238 15.24 -14.54 1.90
CA ILE A 238 13.84 -14.09 1.91
C ILE A 238 13.43 -13.70 3.33
N VAL A 239 12.63 -12.65 3.45
CA VAL A 239 11.98 -12.26 4.70
C VAL A 239 10.49 -12.05 4.43
N GLY A 240 9.65 -12.63 5.28
CA GLY A 240 8.21 -12.56 5.11
C GLY A 240 7.44 -13.35 6.16
N ASP A 241 6.13 -13.35 6.02
CA ASP A 241 5.20 -13.95 6.98
C ASP A 241 3.87 -14.31 6.31
N PRO A 242 3.48 -15.61 6.23
CA PRO A 242 2.24 -16.01 5.55
C PRO A 242 0.99 -15.38 6.17
N ASP A 243 0.98 -15.12 7.49
CA ASP A 243 -0.14 -14.46 8.19
C ASP A 243 -0.38 -13.02 7.71
N GLN A 244 0.59 -12.40 7.03
CA GLN A 244 0.49 -11.04 6.49
C GLN A 244 0.30 -10.99 4.96
N SER A 245 0.05 -12.14 4.30
CA SER A 245 -0.25 -12.19 2.86
C SER A 245 -1.67 -11.69 2.58
N ILE A 246 -1.77 -10.54 1.92
CA ILE A 246 -3.04 -9.81 1.70
C ILE A 246 -3.17 -9.19 0.29
N TYR A 247 -2.38 -9.66 -0.67
CA TYR A 247 -2.45 -9.22 -2.07
C TYR A 247 -2.72 -10.35 -3.07
N SER A 248 -3.50 -11.39 -2.71
CA SER A 248 -3.92 -12.45 -3.65
C SER A 248 -4.71 -11.90 -4.84
N PHE A 249 -5.46 -10.81 -4.63
CA PHE A 249 -6.14 -10.06 -5.68
C PHE A 249 -5.19 -9.40 -6.71
N ARG A 250 -3.89 -9.27 -6.37
CA ARG A 250 -2.78 -8.89 -7.26
C ARG A 250 -1.97 -10.09 -7.77
N SER A 251 -2.52 -11.31 -7.64
CA SER A 251 -1.89 -12.59 -8.01
C SER A 251 -0.69 -13.01 -7.15
N ALA A 252 -0.58 -12.53 -5.91
CA ALA A 252 0.34 -13.12 -4.93
C ALA A 252 0.00 -14.60 -4.70
N GLU A 253 1.00 -15.48 -4.60
CA GLU A 253 0.79 -16.91 -4.35
C GLU A 253 1.61 -17.36 -3.12
N ILE A 254 0.93 -17.49 -1.97
CA ILE A 254 1.49 -17.97 -0.68
C ILE A 254 2.30 -19.27 -0.84
N LYS A 255 1.94 -20.11 -1.82
CA LYS A 255 2.67 -21.35 -2.14
C LYS A 255 4.12 -21.11 -2.55
N ASN A 256 4.54 -19.90 -2.90
CA ASN A 256 5.94 -19.52 -3.07
C ASN A 256 6.80 -19.81 -1.83
N LEU A 257 6.24 -19.67 -0.62
CA LEU A 257 6.94 -20.03 0.63
C LEU A 257 7.13 -21.56 0.77
N LEU A 258 6.23 -22.36 0.19
CA LEU A 258 6.36 -23.83 0.12
C LEU A 258 7.29 -24.26 -1.02
N ARG A 259 7.24 -23.58 -2.18
CA ARG A 259 8.18 -23.77 -3.31
C ARG A 259 9.62 -23.55 -2.86
N MET A 260 9.90 -22.51 -2.06
CA MET A 260 11.24 -22.28 -1.50
C MET A 260 11.80 -23.44 -0.68
N ARG A 261 10.95 -24.17 0.06
CA ARG A 261 11.37 -25.37 0.81
C ARG A 261 11.61 -26.59 -0.08
N THR A 262 11.01 -26.61 -1.28
CA THR A 262 11.11 -27.71 -2.25
C THR A 262 12.29 -27.51 -3.21
N ASP A 263 12.46 -26.28 -3.71
CA ASP A 263 13.47 -25.90 -4.69
C ASP A 263 14.83 -25.59 -4.05
N TYR A 264 14.83 -25.20 -2.76
CA TYR A 264 16.02 -24.97 -1.94
C TYR A 264 15.96 -25.76 -0.62
N PRO A 265 16.05 -27.10 -0.66
CA PRO A 265 16.04 -27.93 0.54
C PRO A 265 17.25 -27.70 1.46
N GLU A 266 18.30 -27.01 0.98
CA GLU A 266 19.43 -26.54 1.78
C GLU A 266 19.13 -25.31 2.66
N SER A 267 17.92 -24.75 2.57
CA SER A 267 17.60 -23.45 3.16
C SER A 267 17.40 -23.48 4.69
N VAL A 268 18.07 -22.56 5.37
CA VAL A 268 17.96 -22.42 6.84
C VAL A 268 16.78 -21.51 7.17
N VAL A 269 15.78 -22.05 7.87
CA VAL A 269 14.61 -21.31 8.34
C VAL A 269 14.87 -20.75 9.75
N ILE A 270 14.60 -19.47 9.95
CA ILE A 270 14.83 -18.76 11.23
C ILE A 270 13.55 -17.99 11.58
N ASN A 271 12.98 -18.26 12.75
CA ASN A 271 11.75 -17.62 13.25
C ASN A 271 12.10 -16.39 14.12
N LEU A 272 11.43 -15.26 13.90
CA LEU A 272 11.54 -14.07 14.76
C LEU A 272 10.32 -13.97 15.70
N GLU A 273 10.38 -14.63 16.84
CA GLU A 273 9.19 -14.80 17.71
C GLU A 273 8.87 -13.57 18.58
N ASN A 274 9.85 -12.68 18.82
CA ASN A 274 9.70 -11.51 19.70
C ASN A 274 9.13 -10.30 18.96
N ASN A 275 7.96 -9.80 19.38
CA ASN A 275 7.34 -8.57 18.90
C ASN A 275 7.76 -7.35 19.74
N TYR A 276 8.15 -6.26 19.05
CA TYR A 276 8.63 -5.00 19.65
C TYR A 276 7.70 -3.80 19.42
N ARG A 277 6.48 -4.05 18.93
CA ARG A 277 5.50 -3.03 18.52
C ARG A 277 4.32 -2.93 19.48
N SER A 278 3.65 -4.05 19.73
CA SER A 278 2.28 -4.10 20.26
C SER A 278 2.24 -4.61 21.70
N SER A 279 1.25 -4.16 22.47
CA SER A 279 0.97 -4.67 23.81
C SER A 279 0.60 -6.16 23.81
N GLY A 280 0.81 -6.83 24.96
CA GLY A 280 0.48 -8.25 25.12
C GLY A 280 -0.99 -8.57 24.87
N CYS A 281 -1.91 -7.70 25.28
CA CYS A 281 -3.34 -7.82 25.02
C CYS A 281 -3.65 -7.73 23.52
N ILE A 282 -3.14 -6.71 22.80
CA ILE A 282 -3.35 -6.55 21.35
C ILE A 282 -2.88 -7.80 20.59
N LEU A 283 -1.70 -8.33 20.95
CA LEU A 283 -1.17 -9.53 20.33
C LEU A 283 -1.99 -10.78 20.66
N THR A 284 -2.47 -10.92 21.89
CA THR A 284 -3.32 -12.07 22.29
C THR A 284 -4.63 -12.07 21.50
N SER A 285 -5.31 -10.93 21.41
CA SER A 285 -6.57 -10.81 20.65
C SER A 285 -6.35 -11.00 19.15
N ALA A 286 -5.24 -10.51 18.58
CA ALA A 286 -4.89 -10.73 17.18
C ALA A 286 -4.51 -12.19 16.89
N MET A 287 -3.77 -12.86 17.78
CA MET A 287 -3.42 -14.27 17.64
C MET A 287 -4.68 -15.16 17.65
N ALA A 288 -5.63 -14.90 18.55
CA ALA A 288 -6.91 -15.62 18.58
C ALA A 288 -7.78 -15.43 17.31
N VAL A 289 -7.54 -14.37 16.52
CA VAL A 289 -8.18 -14.17 15.21
C VAL A 289 -7.50 -15.00 14.11
N ILE A 290 -6.16 -15.08 14.09
CA ILE A 290 -5.42 -15.79 13.03
C ILE A 290 -5.24 -17.29 13.28
N GLU A 291 -5.26 -17.75 14.54
CA GLU A 291 -5.17 -19.18 14.92
C GLU A 291 -6.40 -20.01 14.52
N GLN A 292 -7.45 -19.36 14.01
CA GLN A 292 -8.60 -20.01 13.36
C GLN A 292 -8.29 -20.52 11.93
N ASP A 293 -7.17 -20.12 11.32
CA ASP A 293 -6.69 -20.67 10.04
C ASP A 293 -5.95 -21.99 10.29
N GLU A 294 -6.62 -23.12 10.05
CA GLU A 294 -6.03 -24.46 10.21
C GLU A 294 -4.89 -24.77 9.23
N SER A 295 -4.75 -24.00 8.14
CA SER A 295 -3.67 -24.15 7.15
C SER A 295 -2.38 -23.44 7.56
N ARG A 296 -2.45 -22.59 8.60
CA ARG A 296 -1.37 -21.75 9.09
C ARG A 296 -0.15 -22.55 9.60
N PRO A 297 1.09 -22.21 9.21
CA PRO A 297 2.29 -22.75 9.85
C PRO A 297 2.35 -22.39 11.34
N GLN A 298 2.49 -23.40 12.20
CA GLN A 298 2.57 -23.23 13.64
C GLN A 298 3.78 -22.36 14.02
N LYS A 299 3.51 -21.17 14.58
CA LYS A 299 4.50 -20.20 15.07
C LYS A 299 3.92 -19.33 16.18
N SER A 300 4.75 -19.11 17.20
CA SER A 300 4.56 -18.22 18.35
C SER A 300 4.71 -16.74 17.96
N LEU A 301 4.12 -15.87 18.78
CA LEU A 301 4.39 -14.42 18.77
C LEU A 301 4.35 -13.91 20.21
N ILE A 302 5.51 -13.46 20.71
CA ILE A 302 5.76 -13.14 22.11
C ILE A 302 5.89 -11.62 22.26
N ALA A 303 5.10 -11.02 23.15
CA ALA A 303 5.22 -9.60 23.47
C ALA A 303 6.52 -9.32 24.24
N THR A 304 7.32 -8.36 23.78
CA THR A 304 8.41 -7.78 24.60
C THR A 304 7.97 -6.57 25.42
N HIS A 305 6.79 -6.03 25.10
CA HIS A 305 6.10 -4.99 25.85
C HIS A 305 5.29 -5.55 27.02
N GLY A 306 4.81 -4.65 27.88
CA GLY A 306 3.85 -5.00 28.93
C GLY A 306 2.49 -5.46 28.38
N VAL A 307 1.65 -5.99 29.27
CA VAL A 307 0.30 -6.50 28.95
C VAL A 307 -0.55 -5.42 28.26
N GLY A 308 -0.57 -4.19 28.79
CA GLY A 308 -1.37 -3.08 28.27
C GLY A 308 -2.87 -3.30 28.44
N GLU A 309 -3.68 -2.40 27.87
CA GLU A 309 -5.14 -2.52 27.92
C GLU A 309 -5.67 -3.56 26.93
N PRO A 310 -6.75 -4.29 27.27
CA PRO A 310 -7.51 -5.06 26.29
C PRO A 310 -8.07 -4.14 25.19
N PRO A 311 -8.03 -4.55 23.92
CA PRO A 311 -8.69 -3.83 22.84
C PRO A 311 -10.19 -3.60 23.10
N THR A 312 -10.75 -2.47 22.65
CA THR A 312 -12.19 -2.21 22.76
C THR A 312 -12.94 -2.83 21.57
N LEU A 313 -14.13 -3.39 21.81
CA LEU A 313 -15.09 -3.79 20.78
C LEU A 313 -16.43 -3.09 21.03
N ARG A 314 -16.75 -2.05 20.25
CA ARG A 314 -17.92 -1.19 20.47
C ARG A 314 -19.09 -1.56 19.57
N HIS A 315 -20.26 -1.79 20.15
CA HIS A 315 -21.52 -1.88 19.40
C HIS A 315 -22.22 -0.52 19.36
N LEU A 316 -22.64 -0.07 18.18
CA LEU A 316 -23.12 1.31 17.97
C LEU A 316 -24.35 1.33 17.08
N VAL A 317 -25.29 2.26 17.29
CA VAL A 317 -26.64 2.18 16.67
C VAL A 317 -26.63 2.27 15.13
N SER A 318 -25.71 3.04 14.56
CA SER A 318 -25.54 3.15 13.10
C SER A 318 -24.14 3.65 12.73
N ALA A 319 -23.76 3.54 11.45
CA ALA A 319 -22.46 4.01 10.96
C ALA A 319 -22.24 5.54 11.14
N ASN A 320 -23.31 6.34 11.19
CA ASN A 320 -23.22 7.76 11.54
C ASN A 320 -22.87 7.98 13.04
N VAL A 321 -23.34 7.08 13.91
CA VAL A 321 -23.06 7.11 15.36
C VAL A 321 -21.65 6.56 15.63
N GLU A 322 -21.22 5.55 14.87
CA GLU A 322 -19.84 5.08 14.83
C GLU A 322 -18.85 6.19 14.45
N ALA A 323 -19.13 6.94 13.38
CA ALA A 323 -18.28 8.06 12.98
C ALA A 323 -18.18 9.16 14.05
N LYS A 324 -19.24 9.43 14.82
CA LYS A 324 -19.20 10.37 15.96
C LYS A 324 -18.37 9.84 17.13
N TRP A 325 -18.65 8.62 17.58
CA TRP A 325 -17.94 7.99 18.70
C TRP A 325 -16.43 7.92 18.47
N ILE A 326 -15.97 7.58 17.26
CA ILE A 326 -14.54 7.56 16.93
C ILE A 326 -13.89 8.95 17.14
N VAL A 327 -14.57 10.01 16.72
CA VAL A 327 -14.05 11.40 16.82
C VAL A 327 -14.07 11.89 18.27
N GLU A 328 -15.12 11.56 19.02
CA GLU A 328 -15.22 11.85 20.45
C GLU A 328 -14.18 11.05 21.28
N GLU A 329 -13.92 9.79 20.96
CA GLU A 329 -12.90 8.97 21.63
C GLU A 329 -11.47 9.41 21.28
N ILE A 330 -11.20 9.84 20.04
CA ILE A 330 -9.94 10.53 19.69
C ILE A 330 -9.75 11.77 20.56
N HIS A 331 -10.78 12.61 20.70
CA HIS A 331 -10.71 13.81 21.53
C HIS A 331 -10.55 13.48 23.03
N ARG A 332 -11.32 12.52 23.57
CA ARG A 332 -11.24 12.07 24.96
C ARG A 332 -9.85 11.53 25.30
N THR A 333 -9.34 10.60 24.50
CA THR A 333 -8.03 9.97 24.73
C THR A 333 -6.87 10.96 24.57
N LYS A 334 -6.89 11.82 23.54
CA LYS A 334 -5.85 12.84 23.33
C LYS A 334 -5.79 13.83 24.49
N THR A 335 -6.95 14.17 25.05
CA THR A 335 -7.05 15.08 26.19
C THR A 335 -6.59 14.40 27.48
N LEU A 336 -7.17 13.26 27.87
CA LEU A 336 -6.82 12.54 29.12
C LEU A 336 -5.36 12.10 29.19
N THR A 337 -4.73 11.78 28.04
CA THR A 337 -3.30 11.45 27.97
C THR A 337 -2.37 12.66 28.08
N ALA A 338 -2.89 13.87 28.30
CA ALA A 338 -2.14 15.06 28.74
C ALA A 338 -0.88 15.36 27.91
N GLY A 339 -0.99 15.27 26.58
CA GLY A 339 0.12 15.55 25.65
C GLY A 339 1.00 14.34 25.28
N LEU A 340 0.82 13.17 25.92
CA LEU A 340 1.50 11.92 25.51
C LEU A 340 1.09 11.47 24.10
N LEU A 341 -0.11 11.87 23.62
CA LEU A 341 -0.62 11.61 22.28
C LEU A 341 -0.93 12.91 21.52
N SER A 342 -0.59 12.94 20.24
CA SER A 342 -0.98 13.98 19.27
C SER A 342 -1.86 13.38 18.16
N TYR A 343 -2.51 14.18 17.31
CA TYR A 343 -3.36 13.65 16.23
C TYR A 343 -2.61 12.74 15.24
N ASN A 344 -1.31 12.97 15.01
CA ASN A 344 -0.43 12.09 14.23
C ASN A 344 -0.40 10.63 14.73
N ASP A 345 -0.67 10.39 16.02
CA ASP A 345 -0.62 9.07 16.66
C ASP A 345 -1.86 8.21 16.41
N TYR A 346 -2.88 8.76 15.75
CA TYR A 346 -4.15 8.11 15.50
C TYR A 346 -4.27 7.66 14.04
N ALA A 347 -4.63 6.39 13.87
CA ALA A 347 -5.03 5.86 12.58
C ALA A 347 -6.45 5.27 12.57
N ILE A 348 -7.16 5.48 11.47
CA ILE A 348 -8.49 4.92 11.22
C ILE A 348 -8.39 4.02 9.97
N LEU A 349 -8.54 2.71 10.17
CA LEU A 349 -8.24 1.68 9.17
C LEU A 349 -9.52 1.01 8.65
N VAL A 350 -10.00 1.46 7.49
CA VAL A 350 -11.21 0.93 6.85
C VAL A 350 -10.91 -0.27 5.93
N ARG A 351 -11.91 -1.15 5.71
CA ARG A 351 -11.80 -2.18 4.67
C ARG A 351 -11.75 -1.60 3.25
N SER A 352 -12.51 -0.53 2.99
CA SER A 352 -12.75 0.03 1.67
C SER A 352 -13.01 1.54 1.75
N SER A 353 -12.56 2.28 0.74
CA SER A 353 -12.63 3.75 0.72
C SER A 353 -14.05 4.35 0.89
N PRO A 354 -15.15 3.76 0.40
CA PRO A 354 -16.50 4.33 0.62
C PRO A 354 -16.90 4.48 2.10
N LEU A 355 -16.24 3.79 3.02
CA LEU A 355 -16.51 3.90 4.46
C LEU A 355 -15.92 5.18 5.08
N THR A 356 -14.93 5.84 4.45
CA THR A 356 -14.28 7.01 5.05
C THR A 356 -15.18 8.25 5.07
N LEU A 357 -16.09 8.37 4.09
CA LEU A 357 -16.93 9.57 3.87
C LEU A 357 -17.73 10.02 5.11
N GLN A 358 -18.17 9.10 5.97
CA GLN A 358 -18.89 9.47 7.20
C GLN A 358 -17.94 9.95 8.31
N ILE A 359 -16.74 9.39 8.35
CA ILE A 359 -15.68 9.68 9.33
C ILE A 359 -15.00 11.01 8.99
N GLU A 360 -14.68 11.24 7.71
CA GLU A 360 -14.18 12.53 7.18
C GLU A 360 -15.12 13.69 7.52
N ARG A 361 -16.45 13.46 7.46
CA ARG A 361 -17.47 14.44 7.86
C ARG A 361 -17.50 14.69 9.36
N ALA A 362 -17.40 13.65 10.18
CA ALA A 362 -17.40 13.79 11.64
C ALA A 362 -16.13 14.53 12.13
N LEU A 363 -14.96 14.19 11.58
CA LEU A 363 -13.69 14.88 11.86
C LEU A 363 -13.78 16.36 11.47
N GLY A 364 -14.27 16.66 10.26
CA GLY A 364 -14.48 18.03 9.80
C GLY A 364 -15.49 18.83 10.63
N GLN A 365 -16.54 18.18 11.17
CA GLN A 365 -17.53 18.82 12.06
C GLN A 365 -16.94 19.20 13.43
N MET A 366 -15.95 18.44 13.94
CA MET A 366 -15.23 18.74 15.18
C MET A 366 -13.92 19.52 14.95
N GLY A 367 -13.65 19.95 13.71
CA GLY A 367 -12.44 20.70 13.36
C GLY A 367 -11.13 19.88 13.48
N ILE A 368 -11.21 18.55 13.59
CA ILE A 368 -10.03 17.70 13.70
C ILE A 368 -9.40 17.52 12.30
N PRO A 369 -8.15 17.94 12.08
CA PRO A 369 -7.51 17.83 10.79
C PRO A 369 -7.08 16.37 10.52
N TYR A 370 -7.20 15.93 9.28
CA TYR A 370 -6.92 14.55 8.87
C TYR A 370 -6.24 14.48 7.49
N ARG A 371 -5.57 13.36 7.24
CA ARG A 371 -4.93 13.01 5.97
C ARG A 371 -5.37 11.64 5.48
N MET A 372 -5.47 11.50 4.15
CA MET A 372 -5.92 10.27 3.47
C MET A 372 -4.74 9.53 2.84
N VAL A 373 -4.30 8.43 3.46
CA VAL A 373 -3.31 7.52 2.87
C VAL A 373 -3.92 6.90 1.61
N ALA A 374 -3.34 7.24 0.45
CA ALA A 374 -3.86 6.92 -0.87
C ALA A 374 -5.25 7.51 -1.19
N GLY A 375 -5.42 8.82 -0.96
CA GLY A 375 -6.44 9.64 -1.64
C GLY A 375 -6.21 9.74 -3.16
N THR A 376 -6.79 10.75 -3.83
CA THR A 376 -6.50 11.01 -5.25
C THR A 376 -5.03 11.36 -5.45
N LYS A 377 -4.28 10.41 -6.02
CA LYS A 377 -2.82 10.46 -6.19
C LYS A 377 -2.40 11.77 -6.85
N PHE A 378 -1.30 12.37 -6.38
CA PHE A 378 -0.79 13.64 -6.90
C PHE A 378 -0.65 13.64 -8.44
N PHE A 379 -0.06 12.58 -9.00
CA PHE A 379 0.13 12.45 -10.46
C PHE A 379 -1.13 12.05 -11.26
N ASP A 380 -2.20 11.58 -10.60
CA ASP A 380 -3.50 11.29 -11.24
C ASP A 380 -4.36 12.57 -11.35
N ARG A 381 -4.00 13.67 -10.66
CA ARG A 381 -4.71 14.95 -10.73
C ARG A 381 -4.69 15.49 -12.15
N ALA A 382 -5.84 15.98 -12.63
CA ALA A 382 -6.04 16.30 -14.04
C ALA A 382 -5.01 17.31 -14.59
N GLU A 383 -4.72 18.38 -13.84
CA GLU A 383 -3.72 19.38 -14.21
C GLU A 383 -2.29 18.83 -14.30
N ILE A 384 -1.90 17.95 -13.38
CA ILE A 384 -0.59 17.30 -13.34
C ILE A 384 -0.46 16.30 -14.48
N ARG A 385 -1.50 15.49 -14.69
CA ARG A 385 -1.58 14.52 -15.78
C ARG A 385 -1.40 15.18 -17.15
N ILE A 386 -2.01 16.34 -17.40
CA ILE A 386 -1.85 17.06 -18.67
C ILE A 386 -0.37 17.40 -18.91
N ILE A 387 0.35 17.90 -17.90
CA ILE A 387 1.77 18.23 -18.02
C ILE A 387 2.61 16.97 -18.23
N LEU A 388 2.33 15.88 -17.50
CA LEU A 388 2.99 14.59 -17.69
C LEU A 388 2.74 14.03 -19.09
N ASP A 389 1.54 14.17 -19.66
CA ASP A 389 1.25 13.77 -21.04
C ASP A 389 2.00 14.63 -22.06
N TYR A 390 2.18 15.94 -21.84
CA TYR A 390 3.07 16.76 -22.67
C TYR A 390 4.51 16.27 -22.60
N LEU A 391 5.03 15.98 -21.41
CA LEU A 391 6.38 15.47 -21.21
C LEU A 391 6.56 14.07 -21.84
N ARG A 392 5.56 13.19 -21.76
CA ARG A 392 5.53 11.90 -22.47
C ARG A 392 5.62 12.08 -23.99
N VAL A 393 4.82 12.98 -24.58
CA VAL A 393 4.89 13.28 -26.03
C VAL A 393 6.22 13.95 -26.41
N VAL A 394 6.79 14.80 -25.56
CA VAL A 394 8.07 15.44 -25.83
C VAL A 394 9.22 14.44 -25.78
N SER A 395 9.21 13.44 -24.89
CA SER A 395 10.20 12.35 -24.92
C SER A 395 9.95 11.39 -26.10
N GLN A 396 8.73 10.83 -26.17
CA GLN A 396 8.32 9.75 -27.06
C GLN A 396 7.06 10.15 -27.86
N PRO A 397 7.22 10.89 -28.98
CA PRO A 397 6.09 11.45 -29.73
C PRO A 397 5.14 10.40 -30.30
N ASP A 398 5.65 9.20 -30.56
CA ASP A 398 4.90 8.07 -31.13
C ASP A 398 3.88 7.45 -30.16
N HIS A 399 3.83 7.91 -28.90
CA HIS A 399 2.83 7.51 -27.90
C HIS A 399 1.45 8.11 -28.24
N ASN A 400 0.71 7.41 -29.10
CA ASN A 400 -0.61 7.79 -29.63
C ASN A 400 -1.59 8.32 -28.58
N ASP A 401 -1.73 7.64 -27.44
CA ASP A 401 -2.63 8.04 -26.34
C ASP A 401 -2.26 9.37 -25.68
N ALA A 402 -0.98 9.60 -25.40
CA ALA A 402 -0.54 10.86 -24.81
C ALA A 402 -0.81 12.02 -25.78
N VAL A 403 -0.47 11.85 -27.07
CA VAL A 403 -0.78 12.83 -28.13
C VAL A 403 -2.28 13.12 -28.20
N ALA A 404 -3.13 12.08 -28.19
CA ALA A 404 -4.58 12.22 -28.25
C ALA A 404 -5.18 12.95 -27.04
N ARG A 405 -4.54 12.88 -25.86
CA ARG A 405 -4.96 13.62 -24.65
C ARG A 405 -4.56 15.09 -24.70
N VAL A 406 -3.35 15.44 -25.17
CA VAL A 406 -2.86 16.84 -25.13
C VAL A 406 -3.17 17.68 -26.38
N ILE A 407 -3.48 17.08 -27.52
CA ILE A 407 -3.70 17.80 -28.80
C ILE A 407 -4.75 18.92 -28.69
N ASN A 408 -5.81 18.72 -27.92
CA ASN A 408 -6.87 19.71 -27.66
C ASN A 408 -6.95 20.17 -26.19
N THR A 409 -5.88 20.03 -25.41
CA THR A 409 -5.83 20.50 -24.01
C THR A 409 -4.53 21.24 -23.74
N PRO A 410 -4.54 22.59 -23.58
CA PRO A 410 -5.69 23.52 -23.68
C PRO A 410 -6.40 23.51 -25.04
N SER A 411 -7.63 24.04 -25.10
CA SER A 411 -8.49 23.90 -26.28
C SER A 411 -7.95 24.61 -27.53
N ARG A 412 -7.66 23.81 -28.57
CA ARG A 412 -7.19 24.27 -29.89
C ARG A 412 -8.26 24.14 -30.98
N LYS A 413 -9.53 23.98 -30.57
CA LYS A 413 -10.69 23.72 -31.45
C LYS A 413 -10.58 22.43 -32.28
N VAL A 414 -9.74 21.48 -31.86
CA VAL A 414 -9.63 20.14 -32.45
C VAL A 414 -10.60 19.21 -31.71
N GLY A 415 -11.84 19.14 -32.16
CA GLY A 415 -12.90 18.41 -31.44
C GLY A 415 -12.66 16.90 -31.37
N ASP A 416 -13.20 16.24 -30.34
CA ASP A 416 -12.98 14.82 -30.03
C ASP A 416 -13.29 13.87 -31.20
N VAL A 417 -14.27 14.22 -32.05
CA VAL A 417 -14.60 13.47 -33.27
C VAL A 417 -13.45 13.51 -34.27
N THR A 418 -12.78 14.67 -34.42
CA THR A 418 -11.58 14.82 -35.25
C THR A 418 -10.39 14.07 -34.65
N VAL A 419 -10.21 14.09 -33.32
CA VAL A 419 -9.12 13.33 -32.67
C VAL A 419 -9.30 11.82 -32.86
N LYS A 420 -10.53 11.30 -32.72
CA LYS A 420 -10.85 9.88 -33.01
C LYS A 420 -10.62 9.52 -34.47
N ALA A 421 -11.10 10.34 -35.41
CA ALA A 421 -10.91 10.10 -36.83
C ALA A 421 -9.41 10.10 -37.23
N LEU A 422 -8.58 10.96 -36.62
CA LEU A 422 -7.14 10.96 -36.84
C LEU A 422 -6.43 9.76 -36.21
N LEU A 423 -6.87 9.26 -35.04
CA LEU A 423 -6.39 8.00 -34.47
C LEU A 423 -6.71 6.82 -35.40
N GLU A 424 -7.95 6.73 -35.87
CA GLU A 424 -8.40 5.67 -36.79
C GLU A 424 -7.66 5.73 -38.13
N GLU A 425 -7.47 6.92 -38.70
CA GLU A 425 -6.68 7.15 -39.92
C GLU A 425 -5.19 6.78 -39.75
N ALA A 426 -4.62 6.99 -38.55
CA ALA A 426 -3.25 6.60 -38.24
C ALA A 426 -3.11 5.07 -38.07
N GLU A 427 -3.99 4.43 -37.30
CA GLU A 427 -3.97 2.99 -37.03
C GLU A 427 -4.22 2.16 -38.30
N VAL A 428 -5.19 2.56 -39.15
CA VAL A 428 -5.46 1.89 -40.45
C VAL A 428 -4.23 1.94 -41.37
N ARG A 429 -3.52 3.08 -41.40
CA ARG A 429 -2.30 3.28 -42.20
C ARG A 429 -1.03 2.73 -41.55
N LYS A 430 -1.12 2.14 -40.35
CA LYS A 430 0.03 1.65 -39.55
C LYS A 430 1.11 2.73 -39.34
N VAL A 431 0.68 3.96 -39.07
CA VAL A 431 1.56 5.08 -38.67
C VAL A 431 1.15 5.60 -37.29
N THR A 432 2.05 6.30 -36.62
CA THR A 432 1.76 6.93 -35.34
C THR A 432 0.94 8.21 -35.55
N LEU A 433 0.07 8.54 -34.59
CA LEU A 433 -0.77 9.74 -34.61
C LEU A 433 0.10 10.99 -34.76
N TRP A 434 1.24 11.05 -34.05
CA TRP A 434 2.19 12.15 -34.20
C TRP A 434 2.71 12.29 -35.63
N LYS A 435 3.09 11.20 -36.30
CA LYS A 435 3.57 11.24 -37.69
C LYS A 435 2.49 11.73 -38.65
N LEU A 436 1.24 11.31 -38.46
CA LEU A 436 0.10 11.81 -39.23
C LEU A 436 -0.15 13.31 -38.98
N VAL A 437 -0.19 13.72 -37.71
CA VAL A 437 -0.41 15.10 -37.26
C VAL A 437 0.71 16.04 -37.75
N LEU A 438 1.96 15.59 -37.71
CA LEU A 438 3.12 16.30 -38.26
C LEU A 438 3.05 16.45 -39.78
N ASP A 439 2.69 15.38 -40.50
CA ASP A 439 2.54 15.42 -41.96
C ASP A 439 1.39 16.33 -42.42
N ILE A 440 0.31 16.44 -41.62
CA ILE A 440 -0.77 17.41 -41.84
C ILE A 440 -0.29 18.84 -41.56
N ALA A 441 0.34 19.09 -40.40
CA ALA A 441 0.83 20.42 -40.02
C ALA A 441 1.88 20.99 -40.98
N GLN A 442 2.71 20.12 -41.57
CA GLN A 442 3.72 20.50 -42.57
C GLN A 442 3.19 20.52 -44.01
N GLY A 443 1.87 20.33 -44.22
CA GLY A 443 1.25 20.30 -45.54
C GLY A 443 1.66 19.14 -46.45
N ARG A 444 2.43 18.17 -45.91
CA ARG A 444 2.93 16.98 -46.66
C ARG A 444 1.81 15.99 -46.97
N ARG A 445 0.72 16.02 -46.21
CA ARG A 445 -0.52 15.25 -46.47
C ARG A 445 -1.75 16.11 -46.25
N LYS A 446 -2.84 15.72 -46.93
CA LYS A 446 -4.21 16.03 -46.51
C LYS A 446 -4.74 14.82 -45.75
N SER A 447 -5.53 15.06 -44.71
CA SER A 447 -6.26 14.01 -44.02
C SER A 447 -7.40 13.47 -44.89
N GLU A 448 -7.72 12.18 -44.76
CA GLU A 448 -8.95 11.59 -45.32
C GLU A 448 -10.17 12.07 -44.52
N SER A 449 -9.99 12.25 -43.21
CA SER A 449 -10.95 12.90 -42.32
C SER A 449 -11.10 14.41 -42.62
N LYS A 450 -12.33 14.93 -42.57
CA LYS A 450 -12.64 16.37 -42.79
C LYS A 450 -12.20 17.23 -41.59
N VAL A 451 -10.91 17.56 -41.53
CA VAL A 451 -10.36 18.56 -40.60
C VAL A 451 -10.81 19.96 -41.03
N SER A 452 -11.30 20.77 -40.09
CA SER A 452 -11.68 22.17 -40.38
C SER A 452 -10.45 23.08 -40.42
N ALA A 453 -10.49 24.19 -41.16
CA ALA A 453 -9.38 25.15 -41.21
C ALA A 453 -8.99 25.73 -39.83
N GLN A 454 -9.92 25.75 -38.86
CA GLN A 454 -9.63 26.14 -37.48
C GLN A 454 -8.93 25.02 -36.71
N ALA A 455 -9.35 23.77 -36.88
CA ALA A 455 -8.68 22.61 -36.28
C ALA A 455 -7.28 22.38 -36.89
N GLN A 456 -7.09 22.67 -38.19
CA GLN A 456 -5.77 22.63 -38.83
C GLN A 456 -4.80 23.62 -38.19
N LYS A 457 -5.20 24.88 -37.98
CA LYS A 457 -4.38 25.85 -37.23
C LYS A 457 -4.12 25.42 -35.78
N GLY A 458 -5.08 24.74 -35.15
CA GLY A 458 -4.87 24.13 -33.82
C GLY A 458 -3.83 23.01 -33.82
N ILE A 459 -3.81 22.19 -34.87
CA ILE A 459 -2.82 21.14 -35.12
C ILE A 459 -1.42 21.75 -35.37
N GLU A 460 -1.32 22.77 -36.21
CA GLU A 460 -0.08 23.52 -36.48
C GLU A 460 0.51 24.12 -35.19
N GLN A 461 -0.34 24.73 -34.35
CA GLN A 461 0.05 25.24 -33.03
C GLN A 461 0.55 24.14 -32.10
N PHE A 462 -0.15 22.99 -32.02
CA PHE A 462 0.27 21.86 -31.20
C PHE A 462 1.65 21.31 -31.63
N VAL A 463 1.86 21.13 -32.94
CA VAL A 463 3.14 20.66 -33.49
C VAL A 463 4.28 21.64 -33.17
N ASN A 464 4.05 22.96 -33.24
CA ASN A 464 5.04 23.97 -32.84
C ASN A 464 5.46 23.84 -31.35
N VAL A 465 4.49 23.62 -30.45
CA VAL A 465 4.77 23.41 -29.02
C VAL A 465 5.66 22.18 -28.81
N ILE A 466 5.33 21.04 -29.43
CA ILE A 466 6.11 19.81 -29.26
C ILE A 466 7.51 19.93 -29.89
N LEU A 467 7.63 20.47 -31.11
CA LEU A 467 8.94 20.64 -31.77
C LEU A 467 9.87 21.58 -30.97
N THR A 468 9.40 22.77 -30.58
CA THR A 468 10.22 23.71 -29.80
C THR A 468 10.49 23.25 -28.37
N SER A 469 9.77 22.25 -27.87
CA SER A 469 10.07 21.57 -26.60
C SER A 469 11.10 20.45 -26.79
N ARG A 470 11.08 19.74 -27.92
CA ARG A 470 12.09 18.73 -28.27
C ARG A 470 13.45 19.34 -28.60
N GLU A 471 13.49 20.53 -29.19
CA GLU A 471 14.72 21.33 -29.36
C GLU A 471 15.39 21.64 -28.01
N LYS A 472 14.62 21.81 -26.94
CA LYS A 472 15.13 21.98 -25.56
C LYS A 472 15.49 20.68 -24.83
N LEU A 473 14.92 19.56 -25.23
CA LEU A 473 15.30 18.23 -24.73
C LEU A 473 16.62 17.73 -25.34
N LEU A 474 16.92 18.19 -26.56
CA LEU A 474 18.11 17.83 -27.35
C LEU A 474 18.82 19.10 -27.85
N PRO A 475 19.39 19.92 -26.95
CA PRO A 475 20.13 21.13 -27.33
C PRO A 475 21.37 20.80 -28.17
N ALA A 476 21.76 21.74 -29.04
CA ALA A 476 22.88 21.54 -29.95
C ALA A 476 24.22 21.90 -29.29
N LYS A 477 25.12 20.91 -29.19
CA LYS A 477 26.48 20.98 -28.62
C LYS A 477 26.55 21.24 -27.10
N GLY A 478 26.64 20.15 -26.33
CA GLY A 478 27.30 20.15 -25.00
C GLY A 478 26.56 20.85 -23.85
N GLU A 479 25.41 21.46 -24.07
CA GLU A 479 24.52 21.92 -23.00
C GLU A 479 23.69 20.75 -22.45
N ASP A 480 23.56 20.66 -21.13
CA ASP A 480 22.73 19.64 -20.47
C ASP A 480 21.22 19.97 -20.52
N CYS A 481 20.39 18.94 -20.55
CA CYS A 481 18.93 19.09 -20.58
C CYS A 481 18.38 19.57 -19.24
N ASN A 482 18.20 20.89 -19.10
CA ASN A 482 17.51 21.47 -17.95
C ASN A 482 16.00 21.13 -17.95
N LEU A 483 15.63 20.13 -17.15
CA LEU A 483 14.24 19.65 -17.00
C LEU A 483 13.27 20.74 -16.54
N LEU A 484 13.68 21.62 -15.62
CA LEU A 484 12.88 22.79 -15.21
C LEU A 484 12.68 23.75 -16.39
N GLY A 485 13.76 24.06 -17.13
CA GLY A 485 13.72 24.90 -18.34
C GLY A 485 12.83 24.35 -19.46
N LEU A 486 12.62 23.02 -19.49
CA LEU A 486 11.65 22.35 -20.35
C LEU A 486 10.22 22.48 -19.84
N ILE A 487 9.97 22.20 -18.55
CA ILE A 487 8.62 22.28 -17.96
C ILE A 487 8.09 23.73 -18.00
N SER A 488 8.90 24.71 -17.59
CA SER A 488 8.54 26.14 -17.66
C SER A 488 8.26 26.59 -19.10
N HIS A 489 9.00 26.07 -20.08
CA HIS A 489 8.76 26.35 -21.50
C HIS A 489 7.42 25.80 -21.98
N ILE A 490 7.09 24.55 -21.63
CA ILE A 490 5.79 23.94 -21.95
C ILE A 490 4.66 24.74 -21.31
N LEU A 491 4.73 25.03 -20.01
CA LEU A 491 3.72 25.80 -19.27
C LEU A 491 3.47 27.18 -19.88
N ALA A 492 4.54 27.89 -20.27
CA ALA A 492 4.45 29.19 -20.94
C ALA A 492 3.86 29.07 -22.35
N LYS A 493 4.35 28.13 -23.16
CA LYS A 493 3.90 27.89 -24.55
C LYS A 493 2.43 27.49 -24.66
N ILE A 494 1.91 26.75 -23.67
CA ILE A 494 0.47 26.40 -23.62
C ILE A 494 -0.37 27.38 -22.79
N GLN A 495 0.25 28.41 -22.18
CA GLN A 495 -0.42 29.39 -21.30
C GLN A 495 -1.23 28.73 -20.17
N PHE A 496 -0.64 27.73 -19.49
CA PHE A 496 -1.40 26.80 -18.65
C PHE A 496 -2.14 27.45 -17.48
N GLN A 497 -1.53 28.43 -16.81
CA GLN A 497 -2.17 29.18 -15.72
C GLN A 497 -3.44 29.90 -16.22
N SER A 498 -3.40 30.50 -17.42
CA SER A 498 -4.55 31.15 -18.05
C SER A 498 -5.65 30.15 -18.41
N HIS A 499 -5.29 28.94 -18.84
CA HIS A 499 -6.24 27.85 -19.10
C HIS A 499 -6.93 27.39 -17.81
N LEU A 500 -6.20 27.23 -16.70
CA LEU A 500 -6.79 26.91 -15.39
C LEU A 500 -7.72 28.02 -14.90
N LYS A 501 -7.28 29.29 -14.95
CA LYS A 501 -8.10 30.48 -14.61
C LYS A 501 -9.42 30.55 -15.40
N GLN A 502 -9.44 30.12 -16.65
CA GLN A 502 -10.65 30.10 -17.48
C GLN A 502 -11.56 28.88 -17.20
N THR A 503 -10.97 27.71 -16.95
CA THR A 503 -11.70 26.42 -16.88
C THR A 503 -12.16 26.08 -15.45
N HIS A 504 -11.44 26.54 -14.44
CA HIS A 504 -11.59 26.16 -13.04
C HIS A 504 -11.63 27.39 -12.11
N LYS A 505 -12.48 28.38 -12.45
CA LYS A 505 -12.55 29.70 -11.77
C LYS A 505 -12.60 29.66 -10.24
N GLU A 506 -13.22 28.64 -9.66
CA GLU A 506 -13.41 28.49 -8.21
C GLU A 506 -12.20 27.87 -7.47
N ASN A 507 -11.31 27.16 -8.18
CA ASN A 507 -10.16 26.46 -7.58
C ASN A 507 -8.91 26.41 -8.50
N TRP A 508 -8.69 27.46 -9.29
CA TRP A 508 -7.53 27.56 -10.16
C TRP A 508 -6.22 27.75 -9.35
N GLU A 509 -6.32 28.32 -8.15
CA GLU A 509 -5.20 28.59 -7.24
C GLU A 509 -4.65 27.28 -6.67
N ASP A 510 -5.50 26.45 -6.06
CA ASP A 510 -5.14 25.10 -5.60
C ASP A 510 -4.50 24.25 -6.70
N ARG A 511 -5.07 24.31 -7.91
CA ARG A 511 -4.55 23.59 -9.09
C ARG A 511 -3.23 24.15 -9.58
N TRP A 512 -2.99 25.45 -9.43
CA TRP A 512 -1.72 26.07 -9.81
C TRP A 512 -0.63 25.74 -8.79
N ALA A 513 -0.94 25.75 -7.49
CA ALA A 513 -0.04 25.28 -6.43
C ALA A 513 0.40 23.82 -6.66
N ASN A 514 -0.51 22.95 -7.13
CA ASN A 514 -0.15 21.58 -7.53
C ASN A 514 0.88 21.55 -8.68
N VAL A 515 0.78 22.48 -9.65
CA VAL A 515 1.70 22.59 -10.78
C VAL A 515 3.06 23.14 -10.36
N GLU A 516 3.07 24.11 -9.44
CA GLU A 516 4.30 24.62 -8.83
C GLU A 516 5.00 23.53 -8.02
N GLU A 517 4.26 22.68 -7.31
CA GLU A 517 4.81 21.52 -6.59
C GLU A 517 5.39 20.45 -7.54
N LEU A 518 4.80 20.23 -8.72
CA LEU A 518 5.41 19.39 -9.75
C LEU A 518 6.75 19.98 -10.26
N VAL A 519 6.84 21.31 -10.37
CA VAL A 519 8.08 22.00 -10.73
C VAL A 519 9.10 21.88 -9.58
N ASN A 520 8.70 21.99 -8.32
CA ASN A 520 9.57 21.78 -7.16
C ASN A 520 10.19 20.38 -7.15
N GLN A 521 9.37 19.33 -7.32
CA GLN A 521 9.83 17.94 -7.38
C GLN A 521 10.79 17.70 -8.55
N ALA A 522 10.49 18.26 -9.74
CA ALA A 522 11.39 18.19 -10.88
C ALA A 522 12.69 18.97 -10.65
N THR A 523 12.66 20.05 -9.86
CA THR A 523 13.84 20.85 -9.48
C THR A 523 14.72 20.12 -8.49
N GLN A 524 14.15 19.50 -7.46
CA GLN A 524 14.89 18.66 -6.51
C GLN A 524 15.59 17.51 -7.25
N MET A 525 14.89 16.81 -8.15
CA MET A 525 15.50 15.75 -8.96
C MET A 525 16.60 16.27 -9.90
N ALA A 526 16.39 17.41 -10.56
CA ALA A 526 17.42 18.00 -11.44
C ALA A 526 18.66 18.50 -10.65
N THR A 527 18.46 19.00 -9.43
CA THR A 527 19.54 19.50 -8.56
C THR A 527 20.43 18.36 -8.05
N ALA A 528 19.82 17.22 -7.67
CA ALA A 528 20.59 16.02 -7.31
C ALA A 528 21.50 15.57 -8.47
N VAL A 529 20.95 15.45 -9.70
CA VAL A 529 21.76 15.13 -10.90
C VAL A 529 22.92 16.11 -11.08
N ALA A 530 22.66 17.42 -10.96
CA ALA A 530 23.65 18.47 -11.20
C ALA A 530 24.77 18.51 -10.15
N ASN A 531 24.47 18.17 -8.89
CA ASN A 531 25.43 18.20 -7.79
C ASN A 531 26.44 17.03 -7.79
N GLY A 532 26.31 16.06 -8.70
CA GLY A 532 27.06 14.81 -8.64
C GLY A 532 26.58 13.85 -7.54
N GLU A 533 25.46 14.17 -6.88
CA GLU A 533 24.65 13.21 -6.13
C GLU A 533 23.99 12.28 -7.15
N GLU A 534 24.73 11.25 -7.56
CA GLU A 534 24.32 10.35 -8.63
C GLU A 534 22.87 9.88 -8.46
N ILE A 535 22.00 10.13 -9.44
CA ILE A 535 20.77 9.35 -9.62
C ILE A 535 21.15 8.00 -10.27
N SER A 536 22.05 7.28 -9.57
CA SER A 536 22.57 5.94 -9.89
C SER A 536 21.75 4.81 -9.25
N ASP A 537 20.53 5.13 -8.79
CA ASP A 537 19.47 4.14 -8.54
C ASP A 537 19.15 3.25 -9.78
N ASP A 538 19.70 3.59 -10.97
CA ASP A 538 19.73 2.76 -12.17
C ASP A 538 21.12 2.19 -12.57
N ALA A 539 22.24 2.56 -11.95
CA ALA A 539 23.59 2.20 -12.44
C ALA A 539 23.96 0.75 -12.13
N LEU A 540 23.94 -0.14 -13.12
CA LEU A 540 24.44 -1.51 -12.97
C LEU A 540 25.96 -1.58 -13.21
N PRO A 541 26.69 -2.47 -12.52
CA PRO A 541 28.13 -2.61 -12.70
C PRO A 541 28.45 -3.09 -14.12
N VAL A 542 29.59 -2.65 -14.68
CA VAL A 542 30.04 -3.05 -16.01
C VAL A 542 30.32 -4.55 -16.03
N VAL A 543 29.73 -5.26 -16.99
CA VAL A 543 29.93 -6.70 -17.22
C VAL A 543 30.73 -6.89 -18.48
N GLU A 544 31.84 -7.63 -18.40
CA GLU A 544 32.68 -7.95 -19.56
C GLU A 544 31.87 -8.72 -20.63
N GLY A 545 32.03 -8.31 -21.89
CA GLY A 545 31.34 -8.94 -23.02
C GLY A 545 29.87 -8.57 -23.23
N ILE A 546 29.31 -7.63 -22.45
CA ILE A 546 27.96 -7.09 -22.69
C ILE A 546 28.06 -5.58 -22.94
N GLU A 547 27.54 -5.11 -24.08
CA GLU A 547 27.48 -3.67 -24.34
C GLU A 547 26.53 -2.98 -23.35
N GLN A 548 27.08 -2.04 -22.58
CA GLN A 548 26.33 -1.20 -21.67
C GLN A 548 26.25 0.23 -22.22
N ARG A 549 25.05 0.66 -22.63
CA ARG A 549 24.86 1.99 -23.23
C ARG A 549 24.83 3.09 -22.18
N ASN A 550 25.59 4.15 -22.43
CA ASN A 550 25.68 5.35 -21.59
C ASN A 550 24.39 6.18 -21.65
N ASP A 551 24.12 6.92 -20.57
CA ASP A 551 23.02 7.87 -20.48
C ASP A 551 23.24 9.12 -21.37
N THR A 552 22.14 9.73 -21.80
CA THR A 552 22.07 10.98 -22.56
C THR A 552 21.03 11.93 -21.93
N GLY A 553 21.02 13.22 -22.29
CA GLY A 553 20.08 14.20 -21.71
C GLY A 553 18.59 13.82 -21.84
N ALA A 554 18.20 13.11 -22.91
CA ALA A 554 16.84 12.60 -23.08
C ALA A 554 16.46 11.46 -22.11
N ASP A 555 17.47 10.79 -21.53
CA ASP A 555 17.27 9.71 -20.56
C ASP A 555 16.95 10.28 -19.17
N ILE A 556 17.32 11.53 -18.86
CA ILE A 556 16.89 12.24 -17.63
C ILE A 556 15.36 12.40 -17.61
N LEU A 557 14.76 12.89 -18.69
CA LEU A 557 13.30 13.02 -18.81
C LEU A 557 12.61 11.65 -18.73
N SER A 558 13.21 10.62 -19.34
CA SER A 558 12.67 9.26 -19.35
C SER A 558 12.78 8.58 -17.97
N LYS A 559 13.85 8.86 -17.21
CA LYS A 559 13.98 8.50 -15.78
C LYS A 559 12.93 9.22 -14.92
N PHE A 560 12.75 10.53 -15.09
CA PHE A 560 11.69 11.29 -14.38
C PHE A 560 10.30 10.70 -14.63
N LEU A 561 9.91 10.50 -15.90
CA LEU A 561 8.59 9.96 -16.26
C LEU A 561 8.36 8.53 -15.73
N ALA A 562 9.39 7.68 -15.75
CA ALA A 562 9.30 6.35 -15.16
C ALA A 562 9.19 6.41 -13.63
N ASN A 563 10.00 7.25 -12.97
CA ASN A 563 9.98 7.43 -11.51
C ASN A 563 8.63 7.97 -11.03
N VAL A 564 8.07 8.97 -11.71
CA VAL A 564 6.70 9.49 -11.45
C VAL A 564 5.66 8.38 -11.58
N THR A 565 5.72 7.59 -12.66
CA THR A 565 4.78 6.51 -12.93
C THR A 565 4.83 5.44 -11.83
N LEU A 566 6.05 4.98 -11.48
CA LEU A 566 6.30 4.00 -10.41
C LEU A 566 5.94 4.53 -9.00
N SER A 567 6.25 5.79 -8.68
CA SER A 567 6.03 6.42 -7.36
C SER A 567 4.56 6.71 -7.05
N SER A 568 3.66 6.51 -8.02
CA SER A 568 2.21 6.69 -7.88
C SER A 568 1.51 5.73 -6.88
N ALA A 569 2.24 5.07 -5.97
CA ALA A 569 1.73 4.01 -5.10
C ALA A 569 1.58 4.38 -3.61
N ALA A 570 2.42 5.27 -3.06
CA ALA A 570 2.47 5.55 -1.62
C ALA A 570 2.91 6.97 -1.21
N ASP A 571 3.26 7.83 -2.17
CA ASP A 571 4.04 9.04 -1.89
C ASP A 571 3.16 10.24 -1.46
N GLN A 572 2.91 10.31 -0.16
CA GLN A 572 2.60 11.55 0.57
C GLN A 572 3.33 11.54 1.92
N GLU A 573 4.50 12.15 1.96
CA GLU A 573 5.18 12.59 3.18
C GLU A 573 5.23 14.13 3.18
N GLY A 574 5.27 14.76 4.35
CA GLY A 574 5.62 16.17 4.46
C GLY A 574 4.46 17.17 4.48
N SER A 575 3.58 17.09 5.49
CA SER A 575 3.15 18.31 6.18
C SER A 575 3.50 18.17 7.66
N GLU A 576 4.05 19.21 8.28
CA GLU A 576 4.40 19.23 9.71
C GLU A 576 3.16 19.38 10.63
N LEU A 577 1.97 19.24 10.05
CA LEU A 577 0.71 19.43 10.74
C LEU A 577 0.35 18.18 11.56
N ASP A 578 -0.16 18.39 12.76
CA ASP A 578 -0.66 17.32 13.62
C ASP A 578 -2.01 16.81 13.10
N GLN A 579 -2.06 15.64 12.46
CA GLN A 579 -3.23 15.17 11.69
C GLN A 579 -3.55 13.68 11.87
N VAL A 580 -4.84 13.37 12.04
CA VAL A 580 -5.36 11.99 12.10
C VAL A 580 -5.19 11.29 10.76
N THR A 581 -4.73 10.04 10.78
CA THR A 581 -4.38 9.29 9.56
C THR A 581 -5.51 8.33 9.16
N ILE A 582 -6.22 8.60 8.07
CA ILE A 582 -7.23 7.68 7.53
C ILE A 582 -6.59 6.83 6.43
N SER A 583 -6.78 5.50 6.47
CA SER A 583 -6.19 4.57 5.50
C SER A 583 -7.11 3.38 5.25
N THR A 584 -6.92 2.69 4.12
CA THR A 584 -7.38 1.29 4.01
C THR A 584 -6.41 0.36 4.72
N ILE A 585 -6.87 -0.77 5.25
CA ILE A 585 -6.00 -1.77 5.89
C ILE A 585 -4.89 -2.25 4.93
N HIS A 586 -5.21 -2.40 3.64
CA HIS A 586 -4.26 -2.75 2.58
C HIS A 586 -3.14 -1.72 2.36
N ALA A 587 -3.42 -0.42 2.55
CA ALA A 587 -2.44 0.66 2.44
C ALA A 587 -1.68 0.91 3.77
N ALA A 588 -2.22 0.41 4.88
CA ALA A 588 -1.59 0.46 6.20
C ALA A 588 -0.56 -0.67 6.45
N LYS A 589 -0.42 -1.63 5.51
CA LYS A 589 0.61 -2.68 5.60
C LYS A 589 2.01 -2.03 5.69
N GLY A 590 2.86 -2.59 6.55
CA GLY A 590 4.19 -2.05 6.87
C GLY A 590 4.16 -0.99 7.99
N LEU A 591 3.20 -0.07 7.96
CA LEU A 591 3.03 1.01 8.94
C LEU A 591 2.62 0.51 10.35
N GLU A 592 2.60 1.43 11.32
CA GLU A 592 2.19 1.26 12.71
C GLU A 592 1.86 2.59 13.39
N TRP A 593 1.01 2.58 14.42
CA TRP A 593 0.58 3.78 15.17
C TRP A 593 0.31 3.45 16.65
N PRO A 594 0.46 4.43 17.58
CA PRO A 594 0.07 4.29 18.98
C PRO A 594 -1.40 3.88 19.18
N VAL A 595 -2.33 4.49 18.43
CA VAL A 595 -3.77 4.25 18.54
C VAL A 595 -4.35 3.90 17.16
N VAL A 596 -5.12 2.80 17.09
CA VAL A 596 -5.79 2.35 15.86
C VAL A 596 -7.28 2.13 16.09
N PHE A 597 -8.10 2.72 15.22
CA PHE A 597 -9.52 2.44 15.08
C PHE A 597 -9.78 1.58 13.83
N MET A 598 -10.58 0.54 13.99
CA MET A 598 -11.05 -0.36 12.94
C MET A 598 -12.59 -0.33 12.92
N PRO A 599 -13.21 0.60 12.16
CA PRO A 599 -14.66 0.65 12.02
C PRO A 599 -15.20 -0.47 11.13
N ALA A 600 -16.52 -0.66 11.19
CA ALA A 600 -17.27 -1.54 10.30
C ALA A 600 -16.82 -3.02 10.31
N VAL A 601 -16.57 -3.59 11.50
CA VAL A 601 -16.16 -5.00 11.68
C VAL A 601 -17.37 -5.94 11.72
N TYR A 602 -18.12 -5.97 10.61
CA TYR A 602 -19.28 -6.84 10.39
C TYR A 602 -19.13 -7.70 9.13
N ASP A 603 -19.81 -8.85 9.13
CA ASP A 603 -19.90 -9.73 7.96
C ASP A 603 -20.46 -8.98 6.75
N GLY A 604 -19.76 -9.04 5.61
CA GLY A 604 -20.04 -8.25 4.41
C GLY A 604 -19.11 -7.05 4.25
N SER A 605 -18.56 -6.53 5.34
CA SER A 605 -17.42 -5.58 5.36
C SER A 605 -16.11 -6.32 5.64
N ILE A 606 -15.95 -6.95 6.80
CA ILE A 606 -14.82 -7.83 7.13
C ILE A 606 -15.39 -9.12 7.74
N PRO A 607 -15.41 -10.26 7.04
CA PRO A 607 -14.97 -10.44 5.65
C PRO A 607 -15.85 -9.70 4.65
N HIS A 608 -15.23 -9.19 3.59
CA HIS A 608 -15.92 -8.49 2.51
C HIS A 608 -16.86 -9.43 1.74
N SER A 609 -18.06 -8.96 1.42
CA SER A 609 -19.13 -9.70 0.72
C SER A 609 -18.76 -10.29 -0.65
N ARG A 610 -17.62 -9.88 -1.23
CA ARG A 610 -17.08 -10.36 -2.51
C ARG A 610 -15.66 -10.95 -2.39
N ALA A 611 -15.28 -11.45 -1.21
CA ALA A 611 -13.99 -12.09 -1.00
C ALA A 611 -14.05 -13.59 -1.29
N ASP A 612 -13.37 -14.02 -2.36
CA ASP A 612 -13.25 -15.43 -2.77
C ASP A 612 -12.45 -16.26 -1.73
N ASP A 613 -11.42 -15.65 -1.12
CA ASP A 613 -10.62 -16.21 -0.03
C ASP A 613 -11.06 -15.57 1.31
N GLN A 614 -11.63 -16.38 2.20
CA GLN A 614 -12.09 -15.91 3.53
C GLN A 614 -10.93 -15.81 4.53
N ASP A 615 -9.87 -16.60 4.37
CA ASP A 615 -8.71 -16.54 5.24
C ASP A 615 -7.76 -15.40 4.83
N GLU A 616 -7.87 -14.86 3.60
CA GLU A 616 -7.28 -13.56 3.25
C GLU A 616 -7.95 -12.40 3.99
N GLU A 617 -9.27 -12.40 4.15
CA GLU A 617 -9.95 -11.40 4.97
C GLU A 617 -9.63 -11.55 6.47
N ARG A 618 -9.36 -12.77 6.94
CA ARG A 618 -8.85 -13.04 8.30
C ARG A 618 -7.43 -12.50 8.48
N ARG A 619 -6.52 -12.79 7.54
CA ARG A 619 -5.17 -12.23 7.46
C ARG A 619 -5.21 -10.69 7.39
N LEU A 620 -6.18 -10.12 6.69
CA LEU A 620 -6.40 -8.67 6.62
C LEU A 620 -6.82 -8.08 7.97
N LEU A 621 -7.77 -8.70 8.69
CA LEU A 621 -8.13 -8.27 10.04
C LEU A 621 -6.92 -8.35 11.00
N TYR A 622 -6.18 -9.46 10.97
CA TYR A 622 -4.94 -9.64 11.74
C TYR A 622 -3.87 -8.58 11.41
N VAL A 623 -3.66 -8.25 10.14
CA VAL A 623 -2.77 -7.16 9.71
C VAL A 623 -3.25 -5.84 10.31
N GLY A 624 -4.54 -5.52 10.24
CA GLY A 624 -5.11 -4.31 10.82
C GLY A 624 -4.89 -4.18 12.33
N MET A 625 -5.24 -5.22 13.10
CA MET A 625 -5.05 -5.24 14.56
C MET A 625 -3.58 -5.06 14.94
N THR A 626 -2.66 -5.70 14.21
CA THR A 626 -1.20 -5.63 14.44
C THR A 626 -0.54 -4.34 13.90
N ARG A 627 -1.33 -3.33 13.49
CA ARG A 627 -0.82 -1.96 13.29
C ARG A 627 -0.75 -1.17 14.60
N ALA A 628 -1.55 -1.55 15.60
CA ALA A 628 -1.60 -0.86 16.89
C ALA A 628 -0.39 -1.17 17.77
N GLN A 629 0.15 -0.14 18.44
CA GLN A 629 1.18 -0.29 19.47
C GLN A 629 0.54 -0.37 20.87
N GLY A 630 -0.19 0.67 21.27
CA GLY A 630 -0.71 0.83 22.64
C GLY A 630 -2.20 0.53 22.79
N LEU A 631 -3.05 1.15 21.95
CA LEU A 631 -4.50 1.05 22.02
C LEU A 631 -5.10 0.62 20.68
N LEU A 632 -6.12 -0.24 20.74
CA LEU A 632 -6.83 -0.78 19.57
C LEU A 632 -8.33 -0.78 19.83
N TYR A 633 -9.09 -0.22 18.89
CA TYR A 633 -10.54 -0.10 18.92
C TYR A 633 -11.15 -0.75 17.69
N LEU A 634 -12.10 -1.66 17.88
CA LEU A 634 -12.94 -2.23 16.82
C LEU A 634 -14.38 -1.74 17.05
N SER A 635 -15.14 -1.49 15.98
CA SER A 635 -16.56 -1.13 16.11
C SER A 635 -17.47 -1.79 15.07
N CYS A 636 -18.72 -2.03 15.49
CA CYS A 636 -19.74 -2.73 14.72
C CYS A 636 -21.08 -1.96 14.77
N PRO A 637 -21.41 -1.16 13.73
CA PRO A 637 -22.66 -0.41 13.67
C PRO A 637 -23.85 -1.33 13.35
N VAL A 638 -24.86 -1.38 14.22
CA VAL A 638 -26.07 -2.23 14.11
C VAL A 638 -26.83 -2.04 12.79
N LYS A 639 -26.84 -0.81 12.26
CA LYS A 639 -27.40 -0.48 10.95
C LYS A 639 -26.34 0.16 10.06
N GLN A 640 -26.16 -0.39 8.86
CA GLN A 640 -25.33 0.24 7.84
C GLN A 640 -26.00 1.51 7.29
N SER A 641 -25.27 2.32 6.53
CA SER A 641 -25.76 3.54 5.88
C SER A 641 -26.97 3.31 4.93
N GLY A 642 -27.21 2.06 4.51
CA GLY A 642 -28.39 1.62 3.73
C GLY A 642 -29.57 1.08 4.56
N GLN A 643 -29.54 1.19 5.89
CA GLN A 643 -30.51 0.65 6.86
C GLN A 643 -30.59 -0.89 6.99
N GLU A 644 -29.79 -1.66 6.24
CA GLU A 644 -29.65 -3.10 6.47
C GLU A 644 -29.04 -3.38 7.86
N GLN A 645 -29.53 -4.43 8.54
CA GLN A 645 -28.98 -4.88 9.81
C GLN A 645 -27.64 -5.57 9.58
N THR A 646 -26.65 -5.26 10.42
CA THR A 646 -25.34 -5.93 10.39
C THR A 646 -25.28 -7.10 11.39
N THR A 647 -24.41 -8.05 11.09
CA THR A 647 -23.99 -9.12 12.00
C THR A 647 -22.49 -8.98 12.28
N LEU A 648 -22.09 -9.10 13.55
CA LEU A 648 -20.68 -9.00 13.96
C LEU A 648 -19.81 -9.98 13.16
N SER A 649 -18.63 -9.54 12.75
CA SER A 649 -17.71 -10.33 11.95
C SER A 649 -17.49 -11.74 12.51
N ARG A 650 -17.63 -12.75 11.66
CA ARG A 650 -17.41 -14.17 11.98
C ARG A 650 -16.04 -14.47 12.60
N PHE A 651 -15.04 -13.61 12.38
CA PHE A 651 -13.70 -13.78 12.93
C PHE A 651 -13.59 -13.44 14.43
N ILE A 652 -14.58 -12.71 14.97
CA ILE A 652 -14.66 -12.28 16.39
C ILE A 652 -16.03 -12.59 17.01
N SER A 653 -16.82 -13.50 16.41
CA SER A 653 -18.13 -13.90 16.92
C SER A 653 -18.09 -15.04 17.96
N ASP A 654 -16.96 -15.74 18.14
CA ASP A 654 -16.78 -16.68 19.24
C ASP A 654 -16.68 -15.92 20.58
N ARG A 655 -17.54 -16.31 21.54
CA ARG A 655 -17.54 -15.82 22.93
C ARG A 655 -16.19 -16.01 23.65
N LYS A 656 -15.31 -16.91 23.18
CA LYS A 656 -13.92 -17.00 23.68
C LYS A 656 -13.07 -15.80 23.25
N ILE A 657 -13.25 -15.34 22.01
CA ILE A 657 -12.51 -14.25 21.40
C ILE A 657 -13.03 -12.91 21.91
N GLN A 658 -14.35 -12.76 22.01
CA GLN A 658 -14.99 -11.56 22.57
C GLN A 658 -14.50 -11.21 23.99
N LYS A 659 -14.19 -12.23 24.82
CA LYS A 659 -13.60 -12.06 26.16
C LYS A 659 -12.17 -11.49 26.17
N LEU A 660 -11.55 -11.31 25.01
CA LEU A 660 -10.27 -10.63 24.83
C LEU A 660 -10.44 -9.15 24.46
N PHE A 661 -11.68 -8.62 24.54
CA PHE A 661 -12.04 -7.24 24.27
C PHE A 661 -12.85 -6.64 25.43
N ASN A 662 -12.82 -5.32 25.56
CA ASN A 662 -13.66 -4.53 26.46
C ASN A 662 -14.84 -3.90 25.71
N ASP A 663 -16.02 -3.83 26.34
CA ASP A 663 -17.24 -3.22 25.77
C ASP A 663 -17.20 -1.66 25.72
N ARG A 664 -16.18 -1.06 26.34
CA ARG A 664 -15.96 0.40 26.46
C ARG A 664 -14.50 0.75 26.16
N GLY A 665 -14.23 2.01 25.86
CA GLY A 665 -12.88 2.58 25.80
C GLY A 665 -12.11 2.42 27.12
N PRO A 666 -10.76 2.52 27.09
CA PRO A 666 -9.92 2.37 28.26
C PRO A 666 -10.20 3.45 29.31
N ASP A 667 -10.13 3.05 30.58
CA ASP A 667 -10.07 3.98 31.71
C ASP A 667 -8.69 4.62 31.76
N LEU A 668 -8.63 5.87 31.30
CA LEU A 668 -7.48 6.77 31.36
C LEU A 668 -7.61 7.79 32.52
N ALA A 669 -8.76 7.82 33.20
CA ALA A 669 -9.14 8.86 34.15
C ALA A 669 -8.89 8.48 35.61
N PHE A 670 -9.17 7.22 35.96
CA PHE A 670 -9.17 6.73 37.35
C PHE A 670 -8.16 5.58 37.55
N LYS A 671 -8.00 4.69 36.56
CA LYS A 671 -6.99 3.62 36.54
C LYS A 671 -5.58 4.19 36.34
N ARG A 672 -4.92 4.47 37.48
CA ARG A 672 -3.58 5.10 37.55
C ARG A 672 -2.44 4.39 36.80
N SER A 673 -2.60 3.13 36.38
CA SER A 673 -1.56 2.40 35.63
C SER A 673 -1.61 2.66 34.12
N THR A 674 -2.78 3.02 33.56
CA THR A 674 -3.01 3.03 32.11
C THR A 674 -2.07 3.97 31.36
N ILE A 675 -1.93 5.22 31.82
CA ILE A 675 -1.06 6.21 31.16
C ILE A 675 0.43 5.88 31.34
N PRO A 676 0.94 5.54 32.54
CA PRO A 676 2.32 5.05 32.70
C PRO A 676 2.66 3.78 31.90
N ASP A 677 1.72 2.85 31.75
CA ASP A 677 1.91 1.62 30.97
C ASP A 677 1.91 1.92 29.46
N LEU A 678 1.01 2.80 28.99
CA LEU A 678 1.01 3.31 27.62
C LEU A 678 2.30 4.05 27.28
N ALA A 679 2.74 4.99 28.14
CA ALA A 679 3.99 5.72 27.96
C ALA A 679 5.21 4.77 27.83
N ARG A 680 5.23 3.69 28.64
CA ARG A 680 6.29 2.66 28.56
C ARG A 680 6.25 1.84 27.28
N ILE A 681 5.07 1.50 26.76
CA ILE A 681 4.89 0.80 25.47
C ILE A 681 5.37 1.71 24.33
N LEU A 682 4.96 2.98 24.33
CA LEU A 682 5.33 3.97 23.31
C LEU A 682 6.78 4.49 23.45
N ARG A 683 7.46 4.19 24.56
CA ARG A 683 8.80 4.68 24.93
C ARG A 683 8.89 6.21 24.93
N ARG A 684 7.86 6.85 25.50
CA ARG A 684 7.75 8.30 25.70
C ARG A 684 7.78 8.62 27.19
N ASP A 685 8.11 9.86 27.53
CA ASP A 685 7.99 10.34 28.91
C ASP A 685 6.52 10.32 29.37
N CYS A 686 6.31 9.96 30.64
CA CYS A 686 4.98 9.96 31.23
C CYS A 686 4.62 11.38 31.69
N PRO A 687 3.44 11.93 31.30
CA PRO A 687 2.93 13.18 31.86
C PRO A 687 2.84 13.14 33.38
N SER A 688 2.90 14.30 34.04
CA SER A 688 2.83 14.34 35.49
C SER A 688 1.42 14.01 36.01
N SER A 689 1.36 13.64 37.28
CA SER A 689 0.08 13.45 38.00
C SER A 689 -0.68 14.77 38.27
N GLU A 690 -0.18 15.91 37.77
CA GLU A 690 -0.87 17.20 37.80
C GLU A 690 -1.44 17.52 36.41
N ASP A 691 -0.67 17.32 35.34
CA ASP A 691 -1.13 17.45 33.95
C ASP A 691 -2.34 16.56 33.66
N ILE A 692 -2.30 15.30 34.11
CA ILE A 692 -3.39 14.33 33.94
C ILE A 692 -4.67 14.77 34.70
N LYS A 693 -4.53 15.46 35.85
CA LYS A 693 -5.68 16.03 36.58
C LYS A 693 -6.21 17.30 35.92
N GLY A 694 -5.33 18.13 35.38
CA GLY A 694 -5.71 19.30 34.58
C GLY A 694 -6.52 18.87 33.36
N ALA A 695 -6.01 17.90 32.61
CA ALA A 695 -6.69 17.27 31.48
C ALA A 695 -8.06 16.67 31.84
N LEU A 696 -8.19 16.02 33.00
CA LEU A 696 -9.47 15.49 33.49
C LEU A 696 -10.54 16.59 33.64
N GLY A 697 -10.13 17.80 34.02
CA GLY A 697 -11.01 18.97 34.15
C GLY A 697 -11.41 19.65 32.84
N LEU A 698 -10.82 19.25 31.70
CA LEU A 698 -11.15 19.80 30.38
C LEU A 698 -12.31 19.06 29.67
N LEU A 699 -12.76 17.92 30.21
CA LEU A 699 -13.79 17.08 29.61
C LEU A 699 -15.06 17.05 30.45
N GLU A 700 -16.22 17.23 29.81
CA GLU A 700 -17.52 17.04 30.44
C GLU A 700 -17.73 15.58 30.90
N HIS A 701 -17.19 14.62 30.14
CA HIS A 701 -17.27 13.17 30.40
C HIS A 701 -15.88 12.54 30.26
N PRO A 702 -15.28 12.04 31.36
CA PRO A 702 -13.98 11.38 31.31
C PRO A 702 -14.07 9.87 30.97
N GLU A 703 -15.24 9.26 31.13
CA GLU A 703 -15.51 7.86 30.76
C GLU A 703 -16.15 7.74 29.37
N ASP A 704 -16.03 6.56 28.75
CA ASP A 704 -16.78 6.20 27.53
C ASP A 704 -18.18 5.69 27.92
N ASP A 705 -18.95 6.56 28.59
CA ASP A 705 -20.29 6.27 29.13
C ASP A 705 -21.45 6.76 28.24
N ARG A 706 -21.18 7.70 27.33
CA ARG A 706 -22.16 8.33 26.41
C ARG A 706 -22.78 7.39 25.37
N TYR A 707 -22.29 6.16 25.22
CA TYR A 707 -22.77 5.19 24.23
C TYR A 707 -22.99 3.79 24.87
N PRO A 708 -23.92 2.97 24.33
CA PRO A 708 -24.23 1.64 24.83
C PRO A 708 -22.97 0.78 24.97
N ALA A 709 -22.81 0.06 26.07
CA ALA A 709 -21.71 -0.89 26.24
C ALA A 709 -21.88 -2.08 25.28
N THR A 710 -23.05 -2.72 25.34
CA THR A 710 -23.31 -4.01 24.69
C THR A 710 -24.31 -3.90 23.54
N ARG A 711 -24.43 -4.96 22.74
CA ARG A 711 -25.46 -5.03 21.68
C ARG A 711 -26.86 -5.14 22.29
N GLU A 712 -26.97 -5.83 23.41
CA GLU A 712 -28.19 -6.06 24.19
C GLU A 712 -28.81 -4.74 24.71
N GLU A 713 -27.99 -3.74 25.04
CA GLU A 713 -28.44 -2.38 25.38
C GLU A 713 -29.05 -1.62 24.19
N ILE A 714 -28.73 -2.00 22.94
CA ILE A 714 -29.27 -1.38 21.71
C ILE A 714 -30.57 -2.07 21.25
N ASP A 715 -30.69 -3.38 21.48
CA ASP A 715 -31.87 -4.17 21.10
C ASP A 715 -32.97 -4.20 22.19
N GLY A 716 -32.72 -3.61 23.36
CA GLY A 716 -33.69 -3.50 24.46
C GLY A 716 -34.69 -2.33 24.32
N ASP A 717 -35.66 -2.27 25.24
CA ASP A 717 -36.78 -1.31 25.23
C ASP A 717 -36.40 0.17 25.57
N ASP A 718 -35.12 0.56 25.54
CA ASP A 718 -34.70 1.94 25.82
C ASP A 718 -34.78 2.82 24.55
N PRO A 719 -35.73 3.77 24.46
CA PRO A 719 -35.93 4.56 23.25
C PRO A 719 -34.88 5.66 23.05
N THR A 720 -34.01 5.93 24.02
CA THR A 720 -33.03 7.03 23.95
C THR A 720 -32.02 6.83 22.82
N TRP A 721 -31.54 5.62 22.62
CA TRP A 721 -30.52 5.30 21.63
C TRP A 721 -30.99 5.45 20.17
N GLY A 722 -32.29 5.32 19.92
CA GLY A 722 -32.90 5.61 18.62
C GLY A 722 -33.04 7.11 18.31
N ALA A 723 -32.93 7.99 19.32
CA ALA A 723 -33.32 9.40 19.23
C ALA A 723 -32.17 10.38 18.92
N TYR A 724 -30.91 9.93 18.87
CA TYR A 724 -29.69 10.74 18.60
C TYR A 724 -29.61 11.39 17.19
N GLY A 725 -30.72 11.40 16.44
CA GLY A 725 -30.88 12.04 15.13
C GLY A 725 -31.68 13.35 15.12
N SER A 726 -32.10 13.90 16.27
CA SER A 726 -32.84 15.18 16.32
C SER A 726 -32.49 16.06 17.53
N ASP A 727 -32.26 17.35 17.30
CA ASP A 727 -31.96 18.35 18.33
C ASP A 727 -33.09 18.52 19.36
N LYS A 728 -32.93 17.92 20.54
CA LYS A 728 -33.89 18.04 21.66
C LYS A 728 -33.27 18.27 23.04
N TYR A 729 -32.27 19.16 23.11
CA TYR A 729 -31.85 19.82 24.37
C TYR A 729 -32.16 21.33 24.39
N ARG A 730 -33.37 21.69 23.95
CA ARG A 730 -34.05 22.94 24.33
C ARG A 730 -35.50 22.65 24.69
N SER A 731 -35.98 23.26 25.77
CA SER A 731 -37.34 23.12 26.34
C SER A 731 -37.72 21.72 26.85
N ALA A 732 -37.53 21.50 28.15
CA ALA A 732 -38.37 20.61 28.96
C ALA A 732 -39.05 21.46 30.05
N LYS A 733 -40.38 21.39 30.16
CA LYS A 733 -41.15 21.98 31.27
C LYS A 733 -41.41 20.89 32.33
N PRO A 734 -41.46 21.22 33.63
CA PRO A 734 -41.75 20.24 34.67
C PRO A 734 -43.25 19.91 34.74
N ILE A 735 -43.60 18.62 34.84
CA ILE A 735 -44.96 18.15 35.15
C ILE A 735 -44.90 16.94 36.10
N ALA A 736 -45.43 17.15 37.32
CA ALA A 736 -46.09 16.23 38.27
C ALA A 736 -45.49 14.85 38.66
N ASP A 737 -45.66 14.53 39.94
CA ASP A 737 -45.26 13.27 40.59
C ASP A 737 -46.14 12.04 40.28
N GLY A 738 -45.52 10.85 40.32
CA GLY A 738 -46.16 9.53 40.32
C GLY A 738 -45.16 8.47 40.81
N PRO A 739 -45.51 7.55 41.76
CA PRO A 739 -44.48 6.90 42.60
C PRO A 739 -44.06 5.47 42.21
N ASN A 740 -42.89 5.07 42.74
CA ASN A 740 -42.31 3.71 42.85
C ASN A 740 -41.92 3.03 41.53
N GLN A 741 -40.64 2.73 41.27
CA GLN A 741 -39.80 1.87 42.13
C GLN A 741 -38.35 2.39 42.33
N SER A 742 -37.59 1.70 43.17
CA SER A 742 -36.34 2.18 43.78
C SER A 742 -35.07 1.51 43.25
N PHE A 743 -33.94 2.24 43.19
CA PHE A 743 -32.70 1.81 43.86
C PHE A 743 -31.72 2.97 44.21
N LYS A 744 -31.60 3.23 45.52
CA LYS A 744 -30.41 3.70 46.28
C LYS A 744 -29.53 4.86 45.74
N ARG A 745 -29.98 6.08 46.04
CA ARG A 745 -29.22 7.28 46.53
C ARG A 745 -27.70 7.13 46.82
N ARG A 746 -26.94 8.18 46.48
CA ARG A 746 -26.47 9.18 47.48
C ARG A 746 -26.33 10.59 46.86
N ARG A 747 -26.48 11.62 47.69
CA ARG A 747 -26.54 13.06 47.35
C ARG A 747 -25.71 13.84 48.37
N LEU A 748 -24.96 14.83 47.90
CA LEU A 748 -24.62 16.05 48.64
C LEU A 748 -24.31 17.11 47.56
N GLU A 749 -25.29 17.90 47.13
CA GLU A 749 -25.72 19.19 47.70
C GLU A 749 -24.71 20.33 47.50
N SER A 750 -25.26 21.46 47.03
CA SER A 750 -24.55 22.62 46.51
C SER A 750 -24.69 23.83 47.42
N SER A 751 -23.79 24.80 47.25
CA SER A 751 -24.00 26.17 47.67
C SER A 751 -23.87 27.12 46.48
N SER A 752 -24.87 27.98 46.34
CA SER A 752 -24.96 29.22 45.57
C SER A 752 -23.63 29.92 45.19
N SER A 753 -23.54 30.66 44.08
CA SER A 753 -24.56 31.63 43.61
C SER A 753 -24.62 31.81 42.09
N PHE A 754 -25.75 32.34 41.62
CA PHE A 754 -25.99 32.73 40.22
C PHE A 754 -25.72 34.24 40.05
N SER A 755 -25.07 34.63 38.96
CA SER A 755 -25.01 36.02 38.48
C SER A 755 -24.91 36.03 36.96
N THR A 756 -26.02 36.33 36.31
CA THR A 756 -26.08 36.52 34.86
C THR A 756 -25.94 37.99 34.52
N ASP A 757 -24.77 38.40 34.02
CA ASP A 757 -24.62 39.65 33.30
C ASP A 757 -24.46 39.37 31.81
N SER A 758 -25.41 39.89 31.02
CA SER A 758 -25.40 39.79 29.55
C SER A 758 -24.78 41.03 28.94
N VAL A 759 -23.48 40.96 28.62
CA VAL A 759 -22.77 42.04 27.90
C VAL A 759 -22.61 41.66 26.44
N ALA A 760 -23.24 42.42 25.55
CA ALA A 760 -23.09 42.29 24.11
C ALA A 760 -22.15 43.37 23.57
N VAL A 761 -20.94 42.99 23.16
CA VAL A 761 -19.97 43.89 22.50
C VAL A 761 -19.42 43.24 21.23
N THR A 762 -19.84 43.80 20.11
CA THR A 762 -19.08 44.12 18.88
C THR A 762 -18.04 43.11 18.36
N MET A 763 -18.25 42.65 17.12
CA MET A 763 -17.22 41.98 16.32
C MET A 763 -15.94 42.82 16.22
N ASN A 764 -14.77 42.19 16.35
CA ASN A 764 -13.55 42.69 15.72
C ASN A 764 -12.98 41.64 14.76
N ARG A 765 -12.34 42.08 13.68
CA ARG A 765 -11.89 41.19 12.60
C ARG A 765 -10.56 40.53 12.93
N ALA A 766 -10.54 39.20 12.97
CA ALA A 766 -9.35 38.38 12.75
C ALA A 766 -9.56 37.57 11.47
N SER A 767 -8.53 37.49 10.62
CA SER A 767 -8.60 36.91 9.27
C SER A 767 -7.95 35.53 9.20
N GLY A 768 -8.54 34.61 8.44
CA GLY A 768 -7.83 33.46 7.86
C GLY A 768 -8.21 32.08 8.39
N PHE A 769 -9.37 31.56 7.97
CA PHE A 769 -9.62 30.12 7.85
C PHE A 769 -10.57 29.85 6.67
N SER A 770 -10.03 29.32 5.57
CA SER A 770 -10.81 28.91 4.39
C SER A 770 -11.07 27.40 4.43
N ILE A 771 -12.33 27.00 4.54
CA ILE A 771 -12.72 25.58 4.55
C ILE A 771 -12.81 25.06 3.10
N ALA A 772 -12.03 24.02 2.79
CA ALA A 772 -12.01 23.38 1.48
C ALA A 772 -13.41 22.83 1.12
N THR A 773 -14.09 23.49 0.18
CA THR A 773 -15.48 23.17 -0.18
C THR A 773 -15.50 22.29 -1.44
N THR A 774 -16.01 21.06 -1.30
CA THR A 774 -16.09 20.12 -2.43
C THR A 774 -17.26 20.46 -3.36
N THR A 775 -17.02 21.24 -4.42
CA THR A 775 -18.03 21.53 -5.45
C THR A 775 -18.15 20.40 -6.47
N MET A 776 -19.34 19.81 -6.57
CA MET A 776 -19.75 18.90 -7.65
C MET A 776 -20.47 19.69 -8.76
N PRO A 777 -20.29 19.36 -10.05
CA PRO A 777 -20.95 20.08 -11.14
C PRO A 777 -22.46 19.80 -11.15
N THR A 778 -23.27 20.86 -11.10
CA THR A 778 -24.73 20.78 -11.11
C THR A 778 -25.28 20.43 -12.50
N VAL A 779 -25.79 19.22 -12.66
CA VAL A 779 -26.63 18.86 -13.80
C VAL A 779 -27.94 19.63 -13.70
N LYS A 780 -28.28 20.44 -14.72
CA LYS A 780 -29.52 21.22 -14.74
C LYS A 780 -30.74 20.28 -14.73
N ALA A 781 -31.60 20.43 -13.73
CA ALA A 781 -32.87 19.73 -13.68
C ALA A 781 -33.83 20.24 -14.78
N GLY A 782 -34.39 19.30 -15.57
CA GLY A 782 -35.55 19.56 -16.41
C GLY A 782 -36.85 19.28 -15.64
N PHE A 783 -37.92 20.00 -15.97
CA PHE A 783 -39.23 19.81 -15.34
C PHE A 783 -39.82 18.42 -15.65
N THR A 784 -40.05 17.61 -14.61
CA THR A 784 -40.95 16.43 -14.67
C THR A 784 -42.40 16.87 -14.46
N SER A 785 -43.36 16.27 -15.15
CA SER A 785 -44.75 16.68 -15.05
C SER A 785 -45.45 16.07 -13.83
N ALA A 786 -46.57 16.68 -13.40
CA ALA A 786 -47.42 16.14 -12.34
C ALA A 786 -48.13 14.82 -12.71
N ARG A 787 -47.99 14.36 -13.96
CA ARG A 787 -48.52 13.07 -14.43
C ARG A 787 -47.55 11.94 -14.10
N ASP A 788 -46.27 12.12 -14.44
CA ASP A 788 -45.20 11.15 -14.21
C ASP A 788 -45.06 10.79 -12.71
N LEU A 789 -45.29 11.78 -11.84
CA LEU A 789 -45.23 11.62 -10.40
C LEU A 789 -46.40 10.76 -9.84
N ARG A 790 -47.56 10.73 -10.50
CA ARG A 790 -48.66 9.81 -10.14
C ARG A 790 -48.35 8.38 -10.56
N ASP A 791 -47.75 8.18 -11.73
CA ASP A 791 -47.46 6.83 -12.25
C ASP A 791 -46.33 6.16 -11.44
N LEU A 792 -45.35 6.95 -10.97
CA LEU A 792 -44.37 6.50 -9.97
C LEU A 792 -45.02 6.09 -8.64
N GLN A 793 -45.95 6.90 -8.10
CA GLN A 793 -46.68 6.57 -6.87
C GLN A 793 -47.60 5.35 -7.02
N ALA A 794 -48.17 5.12 -8.22
CA ALA A 794 -48.95 3.93 -8.53
C ALA A 794 -48.06 2.67 -8.52
N MET A 795 -46.90 2.71 -9.18
CA MET A 795 -45.93 1.60 -9.17
C MET A 795 -45.39 1.29 -7.77
N GLN A 796 -45.13 2.31 -6.93
CA GLN A 796 -44.70 2.11 -5.54
C GLN A 796 -45.79 1.41 -4.71
N ARG A 797 -47.05 1.84 -4.79
CA ARG A 797 -48.17 1.19 -4.06
C ARG A 797 -48.42 -0.24 -4.50
N GLU A 798 -48.25 -0.54 -5.79
CA GLU A 798 -48.38 -1.92 -6.29
C GLU A 798 -47.22 -2.80 -5.81
N ALA A 799 -45.99 -2.27 -5.75
CA ALA A 799 -44.85 -2.97 -5.16
C ALA A 799 -45.03 -3.23 -3.64
N GLU A 800 -45.62 -2.29 -2.91
CA GLU A 800 -45.99 -2.47 -1.48
C GLU A 800 -47.10 -3.51 -1.30
N ARG A 801 -48.11 -3.55 -2.18
CA ARG A 801 -49.12 -4.62 -2.22
C ARG A 801 -48.51 -5.99 -2.47
N ILE A 802 -47.59 -6.09 -3.43
CA ILE A 802 -46.89 -7.35 -3.73
C ILE A 802 -46.06 -7.83 -2.53
N ARG A 803 -45.39 -6.92 -1.82
CA ARG A 803 -44.64 -7.24 -0.59
C ARG A 803 -45.55 -7.70 0.57
N THR A 804 -46.65 -6.99 0.81
CA THR A 804 -47.61 -7.33 1.88
C THR A 804 -48.33 -8.66 1.63
N LEU A 805 -48.69 -8.96 0.37
CA LEU A 805 -49.23 -10.26 -0.03
C LEU A 805 -48.22 -11.42 0.11
N ALA A 806 -46.92 -11.15 -0.04
CA ALA A 806 -45.86 -12.15 0.16
C ALA A 806 -45.57 -12.47 1.64
N SER A 807 -46.09 -11.66 2.58
CA SER A 807 -45.74 -11.70 4.01
C SER A 807 -46.79 -12.35 4.93
N THR A 808 -47.68 -13.21 4.40
CA THR A 808 -48.73 -13.88 5.20
C THR A 808 -48.67 -15.42 5.13
N PRO A 809 -49.04 -16.15 6.20
CA PRO A 809 -48.58 -17.54 6.38
C PRO A 809 -49.28 -18.63 5.57
N ASN A 810 -50.20 -18.29 4.64
CA ASN A 810 -51.00 -19.24 3.85
C ASN A 810 -51.01 -18.88 2.35
N ALA A 811 -49.81 -18.87 1.74
CA ALA A 811 -49.57 -18.35 0.39
C ALA A 811 -50.15 -19.17 -0.79
N GLU A 812 -50.78 -20.32 -0.54
CA GLU A 812 -51.33 -21.19 -1.60
C GLU A 812 -52.79 -20.89 -1.94
N ILE A 813 -53.63 -20.58 -0.94
CA ILE A 813 -55.07 -20.29 -1.15
C ILE A 813 -55.26 -19.00 -1.95
N ALA A 814 -54.44 -17.97 -1.69
CA ALA A 814 -54.52 -16.67 -2.38
C ALA A 814 -54.23 -16.77 -3.90
N LYS A 815 -53.43 -17.74 -4.35
CA LYS A 815 -53.06 -17.91 -5.76
C LYS A 815 -54.18 -18.49 -6.63
N ALA A 816 -55.17 -19.17 -6.03
CA ALA A 816 -56.36 -19.61 -6.76
C ALA A 816 -57.24 -18.41 -7.13
N ALA A 817 -57.58 -17.57 -6.14
CA ALA A 817 -58.51 -16.44 -6.31
C ALA A 817 -58.04 -15.39 -7.34
N TYR A 818 -56.73 -15.11 -7.40
CA TYR A 818 -56.18 -14.11 -8.34
C TYR A 818 -56.23 -14.54 -9.82
N ASN A 819 -56.32 -15.85 -10.10
CA ASN A 819 -56.30 -16.35 -11.49
C ASN A 819 -57.68 -16.36 -12.16
N ASP A 820 -58.77 -16.50 -11.41
CA ASP A 820 -60.13 -16.42 -11.99
C ASP A 820 -60.54 -14.98 -12.29
N SER A 821 -60.18 -14.02 -11.44
CA SER A 821 -60.51 -12.60 -11.65
C SER A 821 -59.92 -12.00 -12.93
N LYS A 822 -58.94 -12.66 -13.56
CA LYS A 822 -58.28 -12.20 -14.79
C LYS A 822 -58.86 -12.79 -16.09
N LYS A 823 -59.91 -13.62 -16.00
CA LYS A 823 -60.63 -14.18 -17.16
C LYS A 823 -61.85 -13.36 -17.62
N ALA A 824 -62.31 -12.41 -16.80
CA ALA A 824 -63.63 -11.79 -16.93
C ALA A 824 -63.60 -10.29 -17.25
N GLU A 825 -62.75 -9.84 -18.19
CA GLU A 825 -62.96 -8.55 -18.85
C GLU A 825 -62.30 -8.52 -20.25
N ALA A 826 -63.03 -8.01 -21.25
CA ALA A 826 -62.58 -8.00 -22.63
C ALA A 826 -63.05 -6.73 -23.38
N LYS A 827 -62.19 -6.23 -24.29
CA LYS A 827 -62.46 -5.63 -25.62
C LYS A 827 -63.74 -4.78 -25.83
N PRO A 828 -63.68 -3.64 -26.56
CA PRO A 828 -63.31 -3.75 -27.98
C PRO A 828 -62.71 -2.55 -28.75
N ALA A 829 -62.08 -2.90 -29.89
CA ALA A 829 -61.98 -2.13 -31.16
C ALA A 829 -61.09 -0.85 -31.20
N ARG A 830 -60.60 -0.36 -32.38
CA ARG A 830 -60.85 -0.77 -33.79
C ARG A 830 -59.69 -0.39 -34.75
N ALA A 831 -59.31 -1.31 -35.67
CA ALA A 831 -58.57 -1.10 -36.96
C ALA A 831 -57.16 -0.44 -36.90
N LYS A 832 -56.16 -0.64 -37.78
CA LYS A 832 -55.81 -1.48 -38.98
C LYS A 832 -54.27 -1.24 -39.19
N SER A 833 -53.41 -1.94 -39.95
CA SER A 833 -53.22 -3.27 -40.59
C SER A 833 -51.78 -3.24 -41.23
N VAL A 834 -51.08 -4.27 -41.76
CA VAL A 834 -51.44 -5.59 -42.34
C VAL A 834 -50.46 -6.72 -41.87
N LYS A 835 -49.59 -7.28 -42.75
CA LYS A 835 -48.78 -8.54 -42.68
C LYS A 835 -47.72 -8.56 -43.82
N PRO A 836 -46.84 -9.59 -44.06
CA PRO A 836 -46.61 -10.92 -43.44
C PRO A 836 -45.16 -11.15 -42.86
N LEU A 837 -44.88 -12.05 -41.88
CA LEU A 837 -44.75 -13.54 -41.84
C LEU A 837 -43.44 -14.09 -42.50
N ALA A 838 -42.78 -15.20 -42.09
CA ALA A 838 -42.98 -16.30 -41.10
C ALA A 838 -41.57 -16.92 -40.70
N LYS A 839 -41.31 -18.10 -40.06
CA LYS A 839 -42.04 -19.25 -39.45
C LYS A 839 -41.06 -20.09 -38.54
N GLY A 840 -41.57 -20.94 -37.63
CA GLY A 840 -40.86 -22.12 -37.03
C GLY A 840 -40.17 -21.87 -35.68
N GLN A 841 -40.62 -22.34 -34.50
CA GLN A 841 -40.95 -23.68 -33.97
C GLN A 841 -39.72 -24.58 -33.67
N GLY A 842 -39.60 -25.19 -32.47
CA GLY A 842 -40.49 -25.18 -31.30
C GLY A 842 -39.86 -25.78 -30.04
N ALA A 843 -40.62 -25.87 -28.95
CA ALA A 843 -40.14 -26.34 -27.64
C ALA A 843 -41.05 -27.44 -27.04
N ILE A 844 -40.46 -28.34 -26.26
CA ILE A 844 -41.17 -29.32 -25.41
C ILE A 844 -40.59 -29.22 -24.00
N THR A 845 -41.47 -29.13 -23.00
CA THR A 845 -41.12 -29.13 -21.57
C THR A 845 -41.93 -30.19 -20.86
N SER A 846 -41.29 -31.11 -20.12
CA SER A 846 -41.98 -32.09 -19.28
C SER A 846 -41.10 -32.63 -18.14
N PHE A 847 -41.45 -32.25 -16.91
CA PHE A 847 -41.38 -33.04 -15.66
C PHE A 847 -40.07 -33.77 -15.21
N PHE A 848 -39.50 -33.25 -14.09
CA PHE A 848 -39.16 -33.92 -12.82
C PHE A 848 -38.72 -35.42 -12.80
N LYS A 849 -37.77 -35.87 -11.95
CA LYS A 849 -37.51 -35.49 -10.53
C LYS A 849 -36.10 -35.94 -10.02
N ARG A 850 -35.80 -35.65 -8.74
CA ARG A 850 -34.63 -36.05 -7.90
C ARG A 850 -34.34 -37.58 -7.92
N SER A 851 -33.16 -38.12 -7.57
CA SER A 851 -32.41 -37.88 -6.31
C SER A 851 -30.91 -38.34 -6.28
N ASN A 852 -30.40 -38.80 -5.13
CA ASN A 852 -28.97 -38.75 -4.71
C ASN A 852 -28.14 -40.04 -4.89
N SER A 853 -26.81 -39.84 -4.83
CA SER A 853 -25.77 -40.66 -4.15
C SER A 853 -25.22 -42.00 -4.71
N ALA A 854 -23.87 -42.01 -4.77
CA ALA A 854 -22.92 -43.09 -4.38
C ALA A 854 -22.59 -44.29 -5.32
N ILE A 855 -21.39 -44.21 -5.93
CA ILE A 855 -20.28 -45.19 -5.95
C ILE A 855 -20.58 -46.71 -6.15
N SER A 856 -20.28 -47.21 -7.36
CA SER A 856 -19.46 -48.41 -7.71
C SER A 856 -19.33 -48.44 -9.25
N GLU A 857 -18.17 -48.69 -9.86
CA GLU A 857 -17.65 -50.01 -10.30
C GLU A 857 -18.78 -50.88 -10.93
N GLU A 858 -18.77 -51.23 -12.21
CA GLU A 858 -17.70 -51.97 -12.93
C GLU A 858 -17.49 -51.59 -14.44
N THR A 859 -16.63 -52.37 -15.09
CA THR A 859 -16.06 -52.31 -16.45
C THR A 859 -17.03 -52.37 -17.64
N GLU A 860 -16.62 -51.79 -18.78
CA GLU A 860 -16.67 -52.51 -20.07
C GLU A 860 -15.51 -52.13 -21.02
N THR A 861 -15.34 -52.89 -22.11
CA THR A 861 -14.03 -53.17 -22.78
C THR A 861 -13.54 -52.16 -23.84
N ALA A 862 -12.20 -52.08 -23.99
CA ALA A 862 -11.50 -51.44 -25.11
C ALA A 862 -11.42 -52.35 -26.37
N PRO A 863 -10.74 -51.91 -27.46
CA PRO A 863 -9.55 -52.67 -27.83
C PRO A 863 -8.35 -51.89 -28.40
N SER A 864 -7.15 -52.32 -27.99
CA SER A 864 -5.87 -52.31 -28.75
C SER A 864 -5.14 -50.96 -28.99
N PHE A 865 -3.82 -50.90 -29.28
CA PHE A 865 -2.80 -51.95 -29.50
C PHE A 865 -1.46 -51.65 -28.76
N THR A 866 -0.51 -52.58 -28.83
CA THR A 866 0.71 -52.69 -28.00
C THR A 866 1.96 -51.98 -28.54
N ALA A 867 2.90 -51.66 -27.64
CA ALA A 867 4.27 -51.22 -27.96
C ALA A 867 5.32 -52.35 -27.76
N PRO A 868 6.47 -52.31 -28.46
CA PRO A 868 7.61 -53.18 -28.21
C PRO A 868 8.70 -52.50 -27.35
N SER A 869 9.54 -53.30 -26.70
CA SER A 869 10.80 -52.89 -26.06
C SER A 869 11.99 -53.58 -26.72
N LEU A 870 13.22 -53.07 -26.55
CA LEU A 870 14.46 -53.89 -26.52
C LEU A 870 15.71 -53.10 -26.05
N GLN A 871 16.87 -53.75 -26.05
CA GLN A 871 18.02 -53.47 -25.18
C GLN A 871 19.26 -52.82 -25.86
N ARG A 872 20.18 -52.42 -24.98
CA ARG A 872 21.49 -51.76 -25.18
C ARG A 872 22.60 -52.71 -25.65
N SER A 873 23.44 -52.32 -26.61
CA SER A 873 24.80 -52.87 -26.78
C SER A 873 25.79 -51.92 -27.48
N GLN A 874 27.08 -52.07 -27.11
CA GLN A 874 28.37 -51.81 -27.80
C GLN A 874 28.45 -50.74 -28.93
N SER A 875 29.33 -49.72 -28.96
CA SER A 875 30.73 -49.44 -28.53
C SER A 875 31.80 -49.60 -29.63
N SER A 876 32.63 -48.57 -29.84
CA SER A 876 33.94 -48.63 -30.52
C SER A 876 34.90 -47.56 -29.96
N ILE A 877 36.22 -47.74 -30.15
CA ILE A 877 37.32 -46.99 -29.51
C ILE A 877 38.40 -46.65 -30.55
N SER A 878 39.20 -45.59 -30.33
CA SER A 878 40.45 -45.30 -31.08
C SER A 878 41.58 -44.83 -30.15
N THR A 879 42.86 -45.07 -30.54
CA THR A 879 44.09 -44.99 -29.70
C THR A 879 45.32 -44.59 -30.56
N TYR A 880 46.55 -44.30 -30.07
CA TYR A 880 47.13 -44.40 -28.71
C TYR A 880 47.60 -43.02 -28.17
N THR A 881 48.84 -42.60 -27.81
CA THR A 881 50.26 -43.08 -27.77
C THR A 881 51.02 -42.25 -26.71
N PRO A 882 52.20 -42.66 -26.16
CA PRO A 882 52.36 -42.61 -24.70
C PRO A 882 53.68 -42.04 -24.10
N LEU A 883 53.69 -41.95 -22.76
CA LEU A 883 54.79 -42.16 -21.80
C LEU A 883 56.08 -41.30 -21.82
N HIS A 884 56.40 -40.72 -20.65
CA HIS A 884 57.60 -41.07 -19.86
C HIS A 884 57.40 -40.71 -18.37
N ASP A 885 58.34 -41.08 -17.48
CA ASP A 885 58.20 -41.18 -16.02
C ASP A 885 59.56 -40.86 -15.31
N ILE A 886 59.60 -40.81 -13.97
CA ILE A 886 60.78 -40.66 -13.06
C ILE A 886 61.27 -39.18 -12.91
N SER A 887 61.67 -38.61 -11.75
CA SER A 887 61.99 -39.13 -10.39
C SER A 887 61.54 -38.25 -9.19
N ASN A 888 61.55 -38.87 -8.01
CA ASN A 888 61.76 -38.32 -6.64
C ASN A 888 62.84 -37.21 -6.56
N VAL A 889 62.99 -36.38 -5.51
CA VAL A 889 62.89 -36.53 -4.02
C VAL A 889 62.28 -35.21 -3.43
N GLN A 890 61.92 -34.93 -2.16
CA GLN A 890 62.34 -35.35 -0.80
C GLN A 890 61.26 -35.05 0.29
N SER A 891 61.58 -35.27 1.58
CA SER A 891 60.77 -35.00 2.79
C SER A 891 61.34 -33.79 3.60
N SER A 892 60.81 -33.27 4.72
CA SER A 892 59.97 -33.86 5.79
C SER A 892 59.29 -32.85 6.77
N VAL A 893 58.13 -33.25 7.31
CA VAL A 893 57.57 -32.97 8.68
C VAL A 893 57.24 -31.54 9.16
N SER A 894 55.94 -31.30 9.40
CA SER A 894 55.38 -30.95 10.73
C SER A 894 53.89 -31.41 10.85
N ARG A 895 53.28 -31.43 12.04
CA ARG A 895 51.94 -32.02 12.31
C ARG A 895 50.85 -30.99 12.67
N PRO A 896 49.60 -31.17 12.21
CA PRO A 896 48.39 -30.70 12.88
C PRO A 896 47.69 -31.82 13.71
N PRO A 897 46.78 -31.49 14.65
CA PRO A 897 46.08 -32.44 15.53
C PRO A 897 44.78 -33.05 14.93
N ARG A 898 44.20 -34.04 15.63
CA ARG A 898 42.99 -34.80 15.22
C ARG A 898 41.67 -34.13 15.67
N PRO A 899 40.55 -34.32 14.94
CA PRO A 899 39.21 -33.98 15.41
C PRO A 899 38.65 -35.00 16.42
N PHE A 900 37.67 -34.56 17.22
CA PHE A 900 36.97 -35.37 18.24
C PHE A 900 35.81 -36.21 17.66
N GLN A 901 35.48 -37.31 18.34
CA GLN A 901 34.22 -38.07 18.14
C GLN A 901 33.26 -37.82 19.32
N PRO A 902 31.95 -37.64 19.10
CA PRO A 902 30.94 -37.67 20.16
C PRO A 902 30.57 -39.11 20.55
N LEU A 903 30.23 -39.32 21.82
CA LEU A 903 29.84 -40.62 22.38
C LEU A 903 28.33 -40.91 22.21
N SER A 904 27.97 -42.18 22.16
CA SER A 904 26.58 -42.67 22.07
C SER A 904 26.05 -43.09 23.45
N MET A 905 24.76 -42.83 23.71
CA MET A 905 23.98 -43.38 24.83
C MET A 905 22.56 -43.76 24.36
N PRO A 906 21.83 -44.65 25.07
CA PRO A 906 20.99 -45.65 24.41
C PRO A 906 19.49 -45.35 24.26
N ASN A 907 18.84 -46.17 23.42
CA ASN A 907 17.40 -46.16 23.17
C ASN A 907 16.54 -46.34 24.43
N HIS A 908 15.48 -45.54 24.56
CA HIS A 908 14.28 -45.91 25.34
C HIS A 908 13.02 -45.46 24.60
N LYS A 909 12.04 -46.35 24.42
CA LYS A 909 10.70 -45.99 23.91
C LYS A 909 9.84 -45.46 25.05
N VAL A 910 8.93 -44.53 24.78
CA VAL A 910 7.89 -44.09 25.71
C VAL A 910 6.54 -44.07 24.99
N THR A 911 5.49 -44.54 25.64
CA THR A 911 4.14 -44.72 25.09
C THR A 911 3.13 -43.77 25.75
N ASN A 912 2.20 -43.23 24.96
CA ASN A 912 1.16 -42.31 25.44
C ASN A 912 0.16 -42.96 26.41
N ARG A 913 -0.06 -42.34 27.58
CA ARG A 913 -1.39 -42.15 28.22
C ARG A 913 -1.33 -41.06 29.31
N PRO A 914 -2.39 -40.26 29.52
CA PRO A 914 -2.38 -39.11 30.46
C PRO A 914 -2.91 -39.46 31.86
N ILE A 915 -2.61 -38.62 32.86
CA ILE A 915 -3.29 -38.62 34.17
C ILE A 915 -3.26 -37.22 34.82
N LEU A 916 -4.09 -37.01 35.86
CA LEU A 916 -4.54 -35.71 36.36
C LEU A 916 -3.78 -35.15 37.59
N THR A 917 -4.11 -33.88 37.90
CA THR A 917 -4.25 -33.25 39.24
C THR A 917 -3.03 -32.69 40.01
N LYS A 918 -3.08 -31.36 40.19
CA LYS A 918 -2.77 -30.51 41.37
C LYS A 918 -1.50 -30.80 42.20
N PRO A 919 -0.55 -29.84 42.31
CA PRO A 919 0.55 -29.91 43.28
C PRO A 919 0.09 -29.64 44.72
N LYS A 920 0.79 -30.21 45.70
CA LYS A 920 0.77 -29.82 47.11
C LYS A 920 2.10 -29.15 47.49
N ARG A 921 2.04 -28.25 48.47
CA ARG A 921 3.18 -27.49 49.03
C ARG A 921 3.88 -28.30 50.11
N ALA A 922 5.21 -28.16 50.21
CA ALA A 922 6.05 -28.62 51.31
C ALA A 922 7.16 -27.58 51.56
N GLU A 923 7.66 -27.51 52.80
CA GLU A 923 8.67 -26.55 53.28
C GLU A 923 9.89 -27.29 53.88
N PRO A 924 11.02 -26.61 54.20
CA PRO A 924 12.34 -27.25 54.22
C PRO A 924 12.95 -27.55 55.61
N GLU A 925 13.92 -28.46 55.62
CA GLU A 925 14.92 -28.70 56.68
C GLU A 925 16.33 -28.63 56.01
N ALA A 926 17.40 -27.99 56.51
CA ALA A 926 18.03 -27.91 57.84
C ALA A 926 18.98 -29.09 58.14
N ARG A 927 20.20 -28.95 58.70
CA ARG A 927 21.14 -27.80 58.87
C ARG A 927 22.55 -28.37 59.25
N MET A 928 23.48 -27.53 59.71
CA MET A 928 24.82 -27.84 60.29
C MET A 928 25.93 -28.19 59.26
N GLU A 929 27.22 -27.90 59.48
CA GLU A 929 27.86 -27.24 60.63
C GLU A 929 29.15 -26.44 60.28
N SER A 930 29.34 -25.29 60.93
CA SER A 930 30.58 -24.79 61.56
C SER A 930 30.47 -23.29 61.87
N THR A 931 31.23 -22.81 62.85
CA THR A 931 31.09 -21.46 63.42
C THR A 931 32.44 -20.77 63.59
N ARG A 932 32.48 -19.44 63.43
CA ARG A 932 32.89 -18.50 64.50
C ARG A 932 32.74 -17.01 64.13
N GLU A 933 32.32 -16.24 65.13
CA GLU A 933 32.76 -14.88 65.55
C GLU A 933 33.28 -13.88 64.49
N GLY A 934 32.80 -12.63 64.37
CA GLY A 934 31.62 -11.98 64.96
C GLY A 934 31.76 -10.46 65.23
N TRP A 935 30.70 -9.68 64.97
CA TRP A 935 30.45 -8.29 65.46
C TRP A 935 31.38 -7.18 64.91
N GLN A 936 31.02 -5.87 64.82
CA GLN A 936 29.71 -5.19 64.81
C GLN A 936 29.78 -3.84 64.03
N ARG A 937 28.68 -3.07 64.02
CA ARG A 937 28.53 -1.74 63.39
C ARG A 937 29.54 -0.68 63.90
N THR A 938 29.92 0.30 63.06
CA THR A 938 29.43 1.71 63.19
C THR A 938 29.95 2.64 62.07
N ASN A 939 29.26 3.78 61.93
CA ASN A 939 29.55 4.87 60.99
C ASN A 939 30.90 5.55 61.25
N LYS A 940 31.60 6.04 60.20
CA LYS A 940 31.74 7.50 59.96
C LYS A 940 32.45 7.88 58.66
N SER A 941 32.36 9.19 58.38
CA SER A 941 32.86 9.98 57.25
C SER A 941 34.35 10.35 57.29
N ASP A 942 34.82 10.87 56.15
CA ASP A 942 35.88 11.87 55.95
C ASP A 942 37.38 11.46 55.82
N LYS A 943 37.93 11.90 54.67
CA LYS A 943 39.29 12.48 54.42
C LYS A 943 40.53 11.59 54.28
N ALA A 944 40.96 11.49 53.02
CA ALA A 944 42.25 11.94 52.44
C ALA A 944 43.59 11.71 53.20
N ASP A 945 44.52 11.02 52.54
CA ASP A 945 45.80 11.55 51.98
C ASP A 945 46.43 10.45 51.07
N VAL A 946 46.96 10.68 49.86
CA VAL A 946 48.09 11.50 49.34
C VAL A 946 49.47 10.84 49.53
N ILE A 947 50.06 10.39 48.40
CA ILE A 947 51.49 10.21 48.02
C ILE A 947 51.43 9.47 46.64
N VAL A 948 51.85 9.97 45.46
CA VAL A 948 53.00 10.77 44.96
C VAL A 948 54.23 9.93 44.55
N ILE A 949 54.52 9.93 43.24
CA ILE A 949 55.82 9.80 42.52
C ILE A 949 55.46 9.70 41.01
N CYS A 950 55.66 10.73 40.18
CA CYS A 950 56.89 11.14 39.45
C CYS A 950 57.27 10.15 38.32
N PHE A 951 57.68 10.55 37.09
CA PHE A 951 57.84 11.88 36.46
C PHE A 951 57.88 11.74 34.91
N GLY A 952 57.68 12.82 34.14
CA GLY A 952 57.89 12.82 32.67
C GLY A 952 57.26 14.03 31.96
N ILE A 953 58.07 15.04 31.59
CA ILE A 953 57.63 16.36 31.11
C ILE A 953 58.55 16.85 29.98
N TRP A 954 57.99 17.51 28.95
CA TRP A 954 58.42 18.77 28.28
C TRP A 954 57.58 18.96 26.99
N LEU A 955 56.80 20.05 26.79
CA LEU A 955 57.15 21.46 26.48
C LEU A 955 57.57 21.65 25.00
N SER A 956 57.11 22.65 24.22
CA SER A 956 56.38 23.93 24.46
C SER A 956 55.34 24.18 23.32
N ALA A 957 54.57 25.28 23.18
CA ALA A 957 54.64 26.66 23.71
C ALA A 957 53.25 27.36 23.81
N SER A 958 53.23 28.65 24.18
CA SER A 958 52.05 29.39 24.68
C SER A 958 51.77 30.72 23.94
N VAL A 959 50.60 31.32 24.21
CA VAL A 959 50.21 32.77 24.30
C VAL A 959 48.74 32.90 23.80
N TYR A 960 47.67 33.38 24.47
CA TYR A 960 47.32 34.22 25.65
C TYR A 960 46.78 35.63 25.27
N ILE A 961 45.81 36.16 26.06
CA ILE A 961 45.12 37.48 25.96
C ILE A 961 43.97 37.52 24.90
N SER A 962 42.83 38.24 25.06
CA SER A 962 41.82 38.42 26.14
C SER A 962 40.79 39.50 25.72
N HIS A 963 39.53 39.40 26.21
CA HIS A 963 38.52 40.50 26.28
C HIS A 963 38.00 41.11 24.94
N ASN A 964 36.83 41.78 24.85
CA ASN A 964 35.55 41.74 25.59
C ASN A 964 34.46 42.47 24.72
N VAL A 965 33.16 42.23 25.01
CA VAL A 965 32.04 43.21 25.02
C VAL A 965 31.86 44.18 23.82
N ASP A 966 30.76 44.07 23.07
CA ASP A 966 29.53 44.89 23.29
C ASP A 966 28.36 44.52 22.32
N GLU A 967 27.12 44.88 22.70
CA GLU A 967 25.98 45.02 21.76
C GLU A 967 25.88 46.49 21.28
N PRO A 968 25.06 46.81 20.25
CA PRO A 968 23.78 47.41 20.64
C PRO A 968 22.58 47.05 19.75
N SER A 969 21.41 47.43 20.26
CA SER A 969 20.06 47.09 19.82
C SER A 969 19.42 48.01 18.76
N ALA A 970 18.34 47.47 18.16
CA ALA A 970 17.07 48.15 17.84
C ALA A 970 16.86 48.87 16.49
N GLU A 971 15.59 48.79 16.05
CA GLU A 971 14.86 49.63 15.07
C GLU A 971 15.34 49.67 13.59
N SER A 972 14.48 49.92 12.58
CA SER A 972 13.03 49.69 12.45
C SER A 972 12.57 49.80 10.96
N VAL A 973 11.34 49.35 10.68
CA VAL A 973 10.39 49.94 9.68
C VAL A 973 10.85 50.15 8.20
N SER A 974 10.44 49.18 7.38
CA SER A 974 9.66 49.31 6.11
C SER A 974 10.26 49.76 4.76
N THR A 975 9.41 49.51 3.74
CA THR A 975 9.23 50.22 2.46
C THR A 975 10.28 50.09 1.34
N GLU A 976 9.97 49.14 0.45
CA GLU A 976 9.61 49.40 -0.96
C GLU A 976 10.67 49.76 -2.03
N GLU A 977 10.30 49.34 -3.26
CA GLU A 977 10.61 49.91 -4.60
C GLU A 977 12.07 50.27 -4.96
N ASP A 978 12.67 49.84 -6.07
CA ASP A 978 12.26 49.14 -7.29
C ASP A 978 13.53 49.12 -8.20
N ALA A 979 13.39 48.73 -9.47
CA ALA A 979 14.18 49.20 -10.61
C ALA A 979 15.68 48.81 -10.66
N ARG A 980 15.94 47.83 -11.54
CA ARG A 980 16.82 47.95 -12.73
C ARG A 980 18.02 48.92 -12.60
N CYS A 981 19.24 48.46 -12.86
CA CYS A 981 19.59 48.18 -14.26
C CYS A 981 20.84 47.29 -14.47
N GLU A 982 20.73 46.44 -15.49
CA GLU A 982 21.69 46.24 -16.59
C GLU A 982 23.23 46.30 -16.41
N LYS A 983 23.89 45.31 -17.06
CA LYS A 983 25.20 45.39 -17.79
C LYS A 983 26.47 45.57 -16.92
N LYS A 984 27.59 44.87 -17.07
CA LYS A 984 28.20 44.18 -18.23
C LYS A 984 29.65 43.77 -17.86
N HIS A 985 30.15 42.63 -18.37
CA HIS A 985 31.58 42.23 -18.44
C HIS A 985 32.33 42.11 -17.07
N ALA A 986 33.42 41.36 -16.90
CA ALA A 986 34.15 40.33 -17.68
C ALA A 986 34.39 39.13 -16.71
N ALA A 987 34.47 37.85 -17.10
CA ALA A 987 35.50 37.15 -17.89
C ALA A 987 36.94 37.31 -17.35
N VAL A 988 37.74 36.22 -17.42
CA VAL A 988 39.14 36.06 -16.94
C VAL A 988 39.28 35.91 -15.40
N GLU A 989 39.99 34.94 -14.81
CA GLU A 989 40.38 33.56 -15.21
C GLU A 989 40.99 32.80 -14.00
N CYS A 990 41.17 31.48 -14.14
CA CYS A 990 42.14 30.59 -13.47
C CYS A 990 42.27 30.47 -11.92
N GLU A 991 42.22 29.20 -11.50
CA GLU A 991 43.13 28.54 -10.53
C GLU A 991 43.17 29.01 -9.06
N THR A 992 42.38 28.33 -8.22
CA THR A 992 42.95 27.32 -7.28
C THR A 992 41.94 26.25 -6.90
#